data_AF-A0A7R9U498-F1
#
_entry.id   AF-A0A7R9U498-F1
#
_cell.length_a   1.000
_cell.length_b   1.000
_cell.length_c   1.000
_cell.angle_alpha   90.00
_cell.angle_beta   90.00
_cell.angle_gamma   90.00
#
_symmetry.space_group_name_H-M   'P 1'
#
loop_
_entity.id
_entity.type
_entity.pdbx_description
1 polymer ?
#
loop_
_entity_poly.entity_id
_entity_poly.type
_entity_poly.pdbx_seq_one_letter_code
_entity_poly.pdbx_strand_id
1 'polypeptide(L)'
;EAVEDADNKAEDDRAEDDPRADSPQNTAPQDMPRRSSIVDGPAAAVKYSMTFLNTYAPLDPETARKCVERSGVRRIRSIVLHELDQESELKKKVDAFFEEDGEGSVLLVQCDPLATSLRRIEHTKFIVEKAVVKCQQARAADESARSQRKASLANEGIEVKASEAAMDVDDEGAQPTANMGGAAGGEILETALEDAQRHTSTGSNGPSNLRGQHVLVLLHLTRGVDNKYCTSFDKRWEHCFVDSIASAKMQGLPEAEQLIGKSMVEILGELDLKKVLKRSFRQSLAKLTYRHERTNTLLREQIKSILKYCDDEDFLATVQSLLSDMIGEGDYNLDLASAAQERGALYLAGTFQAVLHNQILDAVSTCFALVLMQMDRNAGLTLLLDPELKSIYLYLLERSFKDLDVYRIMRSRSLSEAKAEQRKYGHFEVPVDASSGIPFVSMFPFSFYFRKLLENMRREEALVKSSEMALTQAFKLLDLEYDLAGSLDDALIGKYVHDLTCMTFAPVRGLTRMEQAEMASLFLRNLPAMAGSLVGGSVSASGGAGETKASDPVPMEEAGTPRPETVAAWTHRMWRSEQHLGLYFKIFDVLPDAAEPVRGKILEIEAAGNCVDSNAHALLVDSVVSCLIDCQQEWQTHEDFVPWIQTN
;
A
#
# COMPACT_ATOMS: atom_id res chain seq x y z
N GLU A 1 48.14 24.02 26.45
CA GLU A 1 47.95 22.72 27.12
C GLU A 1 47.16 21.85 26.14
N ALA A 2 47.83 21.21 25.20
CA ALA A 2 48.50 19.90 25.25
C ALA A 2 47.58 18.86 24.56
N VAL A 3 47.76 18.66 23.26
CA VAL A 3 48.51 17.59 22.58
C VAL A 3 47.54 16.49 22.13
N GLU A 4 47.34 16.37 20.81
CA GLU A 4 47.42 15.09 20.06
C GLU A 4 47.21 15.37 18.56
N ASP A 5 48.32 15.66 17.88
CA ASP A 5 48.56 15.34 16.47
C ASP A 5 49.35 14.02 16.45
N ALA A 6 48.98 13.06 15.59
CA ALA A 6 49.88 12.23 14.76
C ALA A 6 49.21 10.95 14.23
N ASP A 7 49.70 10.51 13.06
CA ASP A 7 49.52 9.22 12.37
C ASP A 7 48.24 9.11 11.48
N ASN A 8 48.28 9.03 10.15
CA ASN A 8 49.30 8.49 9.24
C ASN A 8 49.22 9.13 7.84
N LYS A 9 50.39 9.29 7.23
CA LYS A 9 50.63 9.67 5.82
C LYS A 9 51.72 8.73 5.27
N ALA A 10 51.68 8.46 3.96
CA ALA A 10 52.49 7.52 3.14
C ALA A 10 51.85 6.13 3.02
N GLU A 11 51.73 5.48 1.86
CA GLU A 11 52.55 5.36 0.63
C GLU A 11 51.60 5.36 -0.59
N ASP A 12 51.80 6.01 -1.75
CA ASP A 12 52.90 6.14 -2.73
C ASP A 12 53.24 4.87 -3.54
N ASP A 13 52.94 4.97 -4.84
CA ASP A 13 53.51 4.34 -6.02
C ASP A 13 53.83 2.83 -6.08
N ARG A 14 53.15 2.16 -7.03
CA ARG A 14 53.79 1.21 -7.97
C ARG A 14 52.91 0.97 -9.19
N ALA A 15 53.35 1.55 -10.31
CA ALA A 15 53.10 1.04 -11.65
C ALA A 15 54.05 -0.14 -11.91
N GLU A 16 53.56 -1.21 -12.54
CA GLU A 16 54.39 -2.07 -13.38
C GLU A 16 53.50 -2.84 -14.38
N ASP A 17 53.92 -2.75 -15.63
CA ASP A 17 53.43 -3.42 -16.83
C ASP A 17 53.50 -4.96 -16.72
N ASP A 18 52.49 -5.66 -17.23
CA ASP A 18 52.71 -6.98 -17.84
C ASP A 18 51.75 -7.20 -19.04
N PRO A 19 52.26 -7.34 -20.27
CA PRO A 19 51.47 -7.65 -21.46
C PRO A 19 51.61 -9.13 -21.80
N ARG A 20 50.52 -9.91 -21.72
CA ARG A 20 50.24 -11.11 -22.55
C ARG A 20 49.04 -11.89 -22.01
N ALA A 21 47.94 -11.87 -22.76
CA ALA A 21 47.03 -13.00 -22.81
C ALA A 21 46.35 -13.03 -24.18
N ASP A 22 46.75 -14.02 -24.97
CA ASP A 22 46.19 -14.36 -26.27
C ASP A 22 44.68 -14.55 -26.19
N SER A 23 43.98 -13.93 -27.15
CA SER A 23 42.57 -14.17 -27.42
C SER A 23 42.38 -15.52 -28.12
N PRO A 24 41.62 -16.48 -27.60
CA PRO A 24 41.10 -17.55 -28.41
C PRO A 24 39.86 -17.06 -29.15
N GLN A 25 39.93 -17.20 -30.46
CA GLN A 25 38.87 -16.92 -31.42
C GLN A 25 37.57 -17.62 -31.06
N ASN A 26 36.49 -16.85 -31.16
CA ASN A 26 35.11 -17.24 -30.97
C ASN A 26 34.67 -18.10 -32.17
N THR A 27 34.81 -19.42 -32.08
CA THR A 27 34.21 -20.37 -33.03
C THR A 27 32.76 -20.61 -32.64
N ALA A 28 31.84 -20.18 -33.50
CA ALA A 28 30.41 -20.44 -33.41
C ALA A 28 30.10 -21.94 -33.23
N PRO A 29 29.14 -22.33 -32.36
CA PRO A 29 28.65 -23.69 -32.36
C PRO A 29 27.74 -23.90 -33.59
N GLN A 30 28.18 -24.85 -34.41
CA GLN A 30 27.48 -25.40 -35.56
C GLN A 30 26.10 -25.96 -35.21
N ASP A 31 25.21 -25.87 -36.18
CA ASP A 31 23.89 -26.49 -36.29
C ASP A 31 23.72 -27.81 -35.53
N MET A 32 22.81 -27.80 -34.55
CA MET A 32 22.19 -29.01 -34.02
C MET A 32 21.14 -29.52 -35.01
N PRO A 33 21.21 -30.77 -35.50
CA PRO A 33 20.24 -31.29 -36.44
C PRO A 33 18.89 -31.51 -35.76
N ARG A 34 17.86 -30.78 -36.21
CA ARG A 34 16.45 -31.09 -35.94
C ARG A 34 16.14 -32.47 -36.52
N ARG A 35 16.14 -33.51 -35.68
CA ARG A 35 15.54 -34.81 -36.01
C ARG A 35 14.04 -34.74 -35.80
N SER A 36 13.32 -34.40 -36.86
CA SER A 36 11.93 -34.79 -37.06
C SER A 36 11.89 -36.17 -37.71
N SER A 37 11.56 -37.21 -36.94
CA SER A 37 11.09 -38.47 -37.50
C SER A 37 10.07 -39.06 -36.53
N ILE A 38 8.83 -38.59 -36.65
CA ILE A 38 7.65 -39.30 -36.15
C ILE A 38 7.50 -40.50 -37.09
N VAL A 39 7.93 -41.66 -36.61
CA VAL A 39 7.55 -42.95 -37.16
C VAL A 39 6.51 -43.50 -36.20
N ASP A 40 5.25 -43.51 -36.64
CA ASP A 40 4.15 -44.16 -35.93
C ASP A 40 4.39 -45.68 -35.94
N GLY A 41 5.08 -46.15 -34.90
CA GLY A 41 5.19 -47.57 -34.54
C GLY A 41 4.05 -48.01 -33.61
N PRO A 42 3.77 -49.32 -33.52
CA PRO A 42 2.57 -49.84 -32.88
C PRO A 42 2.63 -49.71 -31.34
N ALA A 43 1.48 -49.38 -30.74
CA ALA A 43 1.20 -49.29 -29.30
C ALA A 43 2.25 -48.50 -28.48
N ALA A 44 2.00 -47.20 -28.30
CA ALA A 44 2.85 -46.32 -27.50
C ALA A 44 2.99 -46.85 -26.05
N ALA A 45 4.12 -47.49 -25.76
CA ALA A 45 4.48 -47.92 -24.41
C ALA A 45 4.31 -46.76 -23.42
N VAL A 46 3.69 -47.04 -22.28
CA VAL A 46 3.45 -46.02 -21.24
C VAL A 46 4.80 -45.43 -20.83
N LYS A 47 5.00 -44.14 -21.13
CA LYS A 47 6.26 -43.44 -20.89
C LYS A 47 6.34 -43.03 -19.43
N TYR A 48 7.39 -43.45 -18.74
CA TYR A 48 7.74 -42.91 -17.43
C TYR A 48 8.72 -41.76 -17.63
N SER A 49 8.57 -40.67 -16.88
CA SER A 49 9.59 -39.64 -16.79
C SER A 49 10.07 -39.48 -15.35
N MET A 50 11.38 -39.31 -15.19
CA MET A 50 12.02 -39.05 -13.91
C MET A 50 12.79 -37.75 -14.04
N THR A 51 12.38 -36.75 -13.27
CA THR A 51 12.94 -35.40 -13.34
C THR A 51 13.48 -35.02 -11.96
N PHE A 52 14.72 -34.56 -11.94
CA PHE A 52 15.38 -34.03 -10.76
C PHE A 52 15.39 -32.50 -10.88
N LEU A 53 14.62 -31.83 -10.03
CA LEU A 53 14.39 -30.40 -10.09
C LEU A 53 15.07 -29.72 -8.91
N ASN A 54 15.96 -28.77 -9.20
CA ASN A 54 16.60 -27.94 -8.19
C ASN A 54 15.91 -26.58 -8.11
N THR A 55 15.76 -26.03 -6.90
CA THR A 55 15.15 -24.71 -6.69
C THR A 55 15.83 -23.93 -5.57
N TYR A 56 15.77 -22.59 -5.61
CA TYR A 56 16.07 -21.76 -4.44
C TYR A 56 14.80 -21.33 -3.68
N ALA A 57 13.60 -21.66 -4.20
CA ALA A 57 12.37 -21.37 -3.50
C ALA A 57 12.21 -22.29 -2.27
N PRO A 58 11.69 -21.77 -1.15
CA PRO A 58 11.42 -22.57 0.02
C PRO A 58 10.41 -23.68 -0.29
N LEU A 59 10.60 -24.86 0.32
CA LEU A 59 9.64 -25.95 0.21
C LEU A 59 8.37 -25.59 1.00
N ASP A 60 7.25 -25.61 0.29
CA ASP A 60 5.93 -25.39 0.88
C ASP A 60 5.14 -26.72 0.85
N PRO A 61 4.55 -27.19 1.96
CA PRO A 61 3.64 -28.34 1.97
C PRO A 61 2.50 -28.20 0.96
N GLU A 62 2.05 -26.97 0.67
CA GLU A 62 1.00 -26.71 -0.31
C GLU A 62 1.49 -26.74 -1.76
N THR A 63 2.79 -26.96 -2.02
CA THR A 63 3.36 -26.97 -3.38
C THR A 63 2.62 -27.97 -4.28
N ALA A 64 2.29 -29.15 -3.77
CA ALA A 64 1.54 -30.15 -4.51
C ALA A 64 0.14 -29.64 -4.90
N ARG A 65 -0.58 -29.00 -3.98
CA ARG A 65 -1.92 -28.43 -4.24
C ARG A 65 -1.83 -27.33 -5.31
N LYS A 66 -0.88 -26.42 -5.17
CA LYS A 66 -0.62 -25.31 -6.11
C LYS A 66 -0.26 -25.81 -7.52
N CYS A 67 0.46 -26.92 -7.62
CA CYS A 67 0.77 -27.56 -8.89
C CYS A 67 -0.48 -28.20 -9.53
N VAL A 68 -1.33 -28.90 -8.76
CA VAL A 68 -2.59 -29.49 -9.26
C VAL A 68 -3.49 -28.42 -9.89
N GLU A 69 -3.72 -27.31 -9.16
CA GLU A 69 -4.62 -26.23 -9.57
C GLU A 69 -4.25 -25.61 -10.94
N ARG A 70 -2.98 -25.69 -11.33
CA ARG A 70 -2.44 -25.04 -12.54
C ARG A 70 -2.18 -25.98 -13.70
N SER A 71 -1.75 -27.19 -13.41
CA SER A 71 -1.24 -28.12 -14.43
C SER A 71 -2.31 -29.00 -15.04
N GLY A 72 -3.51 -29.04 -14.43
CA GLY A 72 -4.56 -30.01 -14.83
C GLY A 72 -4.16 -31.46 -14.56
N VAL A 73 -3.09 -31.68 -13.78
CA VAL A 73 -2.65 -33.01 -13.35
C VAL A 73 -3.73 -33.65 -12.50
N ARG A 74 -4.10 -34.90 -12.84
CA ARG A 74 -5.20 -35.62 -12.17
C ARG A 74 -4.94 -35.85 -10.69
N ARG A 75 -3.71 -36.18 -10.33
CA ARG A 75 -3.31 -36.53 -8.97
C ARG A 75 -1.84 -36.29 -8.75
N ILE A 76 -1.50 -35.58 -7.68
CA ILE A 76 -0.12 -35.41 -7.21
C ILE A 76 0.00 -36.05 -5.83
N ARG A 77 0.87 -37.06 -5.70
CA ARG A 77 1.25 -37.64 -4.41
C ARG A 77 2.52 -36.95 -3.94
N SER A 78 2.45 -36.23 -2.82
CA SER A 78 3.61 -35.55 -2.24
C SER A 78 4.28 -36.39 -1.16
N ILE A 79 5.60 -36.42 -1.13
CA ILE A 79 6.43 -37.03 -0.09
C ILE A 79 7.46 -36.01 0.36
N VAL A 80 7.44 -35.63 1.63
CA VAL A 80 8.50 -34.82 2.23
C VAL A 80 9.54 -35.75 2.84
N LEU A 81 10.75 -35.79 2.26
CA LEU A 81 11.74 -36.82 2.57
C LEU A 81 12.26 -36.76 4.02
N HIS A 82 12.32 -35.55 4.58
CA HIS A 82 12.83 -35.33 5.95
C HIS A 82 11.77 -35.55 7.03
N GLU A 83 10.50 -35.76 6.67
CA GLU A 83 9.44 -36.16 7.61
C GLU A 83 9.34 -37.67 7.76
N LEU A 84 10.01 -38.43 6.90
CA LEU A 84 10.05 -39.88 7.00
C LEU A 84 11.14 -40.30 7.97
N ASP A 85 10.87 -41.27 8.84
CA ASP A 85 11.89 -41.81 9.75
C ASP A 85 12.63 -42.99 9.13
N GLN A 86 11.94 -43.79 8.30
CA GLN A 86 12.46 -45.06 7.80
C GLN A 86 12.46 -45.14 6.27
N GLU A 87 13.41 -45.91 5.74
CA GLU A 87 13.47 -46.24 4.30
C GLU A 87 12.27 -47.07 3.85
N SER A 88 11.78 -47.96 4.73
CA SER A 88 10.62 -48.82 4.49
C SER A 88 9.37 -47.99 4.14
N GLU A 89 9.17 -46.85 4.80
CA GLU A 89 8.05 -45.94 4.55
C GLU A 89 8.15 -45.26 3.19
N LEU A 90 9.34 -44.76 2.84
CA LEU A 90 9.59 -44.19 1.51
C LEU A 90 9.28 -45.22 0.43
N LYS A 91 9.82 -46.43 0.58
CA LYS A 91 9.58 -47.52 -0.37
C LYS A 91 8.09 -47.86 -0.48
N LYS A 92 7.39 -47.97 0.65
CA LYS A 92 5.93 -48.23 0.68
C LYS A 92 5.16 -47.13 -0.07
N LYS A 93 5.47 -45.85 0.16
CA LYS A 93 4.81 -44.72 -0.51
C LYS A 93 5.10 -44.68 -2.02
N VAL A 94 6.34 -44.99 -2.43
CA VAL A 94 6.75 -45.06 -3.84
C VAL A 94 6.10 -46.25 -4.56
N ASP A 95 6.13 -47.44 -3.96
CA ASP A 95 5.48 -48.63 -4.52
C ASP A 95 3.96 -48.40 -4.66
N ALA A 96 3.31 -47.82 -3.63
CA ALA A 96 1.89 -47.47 -3.67
C ALA A 96 1.55 -46.48 -4.79
N PHE A 97 2.40 -45.49 -5.08
CA PHE A 97 2.20 -44.59 -6.23
C PHE A 97 2.14 -45.36 -7.55
N PHE A 98 3.09 -46.26 -7.81
CA PHE A 98 3.14 -46.99 -9.07
C PHE A 98 2.06 -48.06 -9.21
N GLU A 99 1.55 -48.59 -8.09
CA GLU A 99 0.51 -49.62 -8.04
C GLU A 99 -0.91 -49.02 -8.08
N GLU A 100 -1.15 -47.90 -7.37
CA GLU A 100 -2.49 -47.33 -7.18
C GLU A 100 -2.82 -46.18 -8.15
N ASP A 101 -1.82 -45.37 -8.54
CA ASP A 101 -2.06 -44.16 -9.31
C ASP A 101 -1.98 -44.43 -10.82
N GLY A 102 -2.96 -43.94 -11.58
CA GLY A 102 -3.06 -44.16 -13.02
C GLY A 102 -2.19 -43.24 -13.88
N GLU A 103 -2.37 -43.30 -15.20
CA GLU A 103 -1.75 -42.36 -16.13
C GLU A 103 -2.15 -40.90 -15.84
N GLY A 104 -1.20 -39.98 -16.06
CA GLY A 104 -1.33 -38.56 -15.76
C GLY A 104 -1.13 -38.22 -14.29
N SER A 105 -0.63 -39.15 -13.47
CA SER A 105 -0.28 -38.91 -12.07
C SER A 105 1.19 -38.52 -11.89
N VAL A 106 1.45 -37.74 -10.83
CA VAL A 106 2.79 -37.24 -10.49
C VAL A 106 3.14 -37.62 -9.06
N LEU A 107 4.32 -38.18 -8.88
CA LEU A 107 4.96 -38.34 -7.58
C LEU A 107 5.92 -37.18 -7.35
N LEU A 108 5.64 -36.32 -6.38
CA LEU A 108 6.49 -35.21 -5.97
C LEU A 108 7.24 -35.60 -4.69
N VAL A 109 8.57 -35.69 -4.75
CA VAL A 109 9.41 -35.96 -3.58
C VAL A 109 10.19 -34.69 -3.23
N GLN A 110 9.87 -34.07 -2.10
CA GLN A 110 10.48 -32.82 -1.63
C GLN A 110 11.65 -33.10 -0.67
N CYS A 111 12.79 -32.51 -0.95
CA CYS A 111 14.05 -32.77 -0.27
C CYS A 111 14.75 -31.45 0.10
N ASP A 112 15.25 -31.34 1.33
CA ASP A 112 16.11 -30.25 1.77
C ASP A 112 17.44 -30.84 2.29
N PRO A 113 18.59 -30.57 1.64
CA PRO A 113 19.91 -31.03 2.06
C PRO A 113 20.34 -30.60 3.46
N LEU A 114 19.73 -29.55 4.02
CA LEU A 114 20.01 -29.10 5.38
C LEU A 114 19.22 -29.94 6.41
N ALA A 115 18.05 -30.44 6.02
CA ALA A 115 17.19 -31.26 6.89
C ALA A 115 17.42 -32.78 6.70
N THR A 116 18.02 -33.20 5.57
CA THR A 116 18.20 -34.62 5.24
C THR A 116 19.60 -34.92 4.71
N SER A 117 20.11 -36.12 4.98
CA SER A 117 21.45 -36.51 4.53
C SER A 117 21.52 -36.67 3.01
N LEU A 118 22.64 -36.27 2.39
CA LEU A 118 22.86 -36.43 0.94
C LEU A 118 22.74 -37.90 0.49
N ARG A 119 23.20 -38.84 1.31
CA ARG A 119 23.06 -40.28 1.05
C ARG A 119 21.60 -40.68 0.92
N ARG A 120 20.72 -40.10 1.74
CA ARG A 120 19.28 -40.39 1.68
C ARG A 120 18.66 -39.89 0.38
N ILE A 121 19.03 -38.69 -0.08
CA ILE A 121 18.57 -38.14 -1.36
C ILE A 121 18.98 -39.03 -2.54
N GLU A 122 20.24 -39.46 -2.59
CA GLU A 122 20.72 -40.38 -3.64
C GLU A 122 20.04 -41.75 -3.55
N HIS A 123 19.83 -42.27 -2.34
CA HIS A 123 19.14 -43.53 -2.14
C HIS A 123 17.66 -43.46 -2.57
N THR A 124 17.02 -42.32 -2.39
CA THR A 124 15.67 -42.09 -2.92
C THR A 124 15.62 -42.20 -4.44
N LYS A 125 16.62 -41.69 -5.17
CA LYS A 125 16.71 -41.89 -6.63
C LYS A 125 16.76 -43.37 -6.98
N PHE A 126 17.59 -44.14 -6.28
CA PHE A 126 17.72 -45.58 -6.49
C PHE A 126 16.39 -46.34 -6.22
N ILE A 127 15.68 -45.97 -5.15
CA ILE A 127 14.37 -46.57 -4.82
C ILE A 127 13.35 -46.30 -5.94
N VAL A 128 13.29 -45.04 -6.41
CA VAL A 128 12.40 -44.64 -7.51
C VAL A 128 12.73 -45.40 -8.79
N GLU A 129 14.01 -45.45 -9.18
CA GLU A 129 14.46 -46.17 -10.39
C GLU A 129 14.08 -47.64 -10.34
N LYS A 130 14.30 -48.30 -9.19
CA LYS A 130 13.94 -49.69 -9.00
C LYS A 130 12.44 -49.92 -9.12
N ALA A 131 11.62 -49.02 -8.57
CA ALA A 131 10.16 -49.09 -8.67
C ALA A 131 9.69 -48.89 -10.12
N VAL A 132 10.28 -47.96 -10.87
CA VAL A 132 10.00 -47.75 -12.30
C VAL A 132 10.33 -49.01 -13.11
N VAL A 133 11.51 -49.62 -12.91
CA VAL A 133 11.89 -50.86 -13.61
C VAL A 133 10.95 -52.02 -13.27
N LYS A 134 10.59 -52.18 -11.99
CA LYS A 134 9.62 -53.19 -11.53
C LYS A 134 8.27 -53.00 -12.23
N CYS A 135 7.77 -51.76 -12.30
CA CYS A 135 6.49 -51.44 -12.92
C CYS A 135 6.53 -51.67 -14.45
N GLN A 136 7.62 -51.29 -15.12
CA GLN A 136 7.83 -51.55 -16.55
C GLN A 136 7.83 -53.06 -16.86
N GLN A 137 8.52 -53.86 -16.06
CA GLN A 137 8.56 -55.32 -16.23
C GLN A 137 7.18 -55.96 -16.02
N ALA A 138 6.45 -55.54 -14.98
CA ALA A 138 5.09 -56.01 -14.72
C ALA A 138 4.15 -55.71 -15.90
N ARG A 139 4.20 -54.49 -16.45
CA ARG A 139 3.38 -54.11 -17.61
C ARG A 139 3.77 -54.85 -18.89
N ALA A 140 5.06 -55.05 -19.15
CA ALA A 140 5.52 -55.83 -20.30
C ALA A 140 5.08 -57.29 -20.23
N ALA A 141 5.06 -57.87 -19.02
CA ALA A 141 4.55 -59.22 -18.78
C ALA A 141 3.04 -59.30 -19.01
N ASP A 142 2.27 -58.33 -18.51
CA ASP A 142 0.82 -58.24 -18.72
C ASP A 142 0.45 -58.06 -20.21
N GLU A 143 1.20 -57.22 -20.93
CA GLU A 143 0.99 -57.00 -22.36
C GLU A 143 1.35 -58.24 -23.19
N SER A 144 2.42 -58.95 -22.82
CA SER A 144 2.78 -60.24 -23.42
C SER A 144 1.71 -61.29 -23.14
N ALA A 145 1.17 -61.35 -21.92
CA ALA A 145 0.10 -62.28 -21.55
C ALA A 145 -1.21 -61.96 -22.29
N ARG A 146 -1.56 -60.66 -22.45
CA ARG A 146 -2.71 -60.23 -23.24
C ARG A 146 -2.53 -60.56 -24.73
N SER A 147 -1.34 -60.36 -25.27
CA SER A 147 -1.03 -60.70 -26.67
C SER A 147 -1.10 -62.21 -26.91
N GLN A 148 -0.59 -63.02 -25.99
CA GLN A 148 -0.72 -64.48 -26.03
C GLN A 148 -2.18 -64.94 -25.95
N ARG A 149 -3.00 -64.35 -25.07
CA ARG A 149 -4.44 -64.64 -24.98
C ARG A 149 -5.20 -64.24 -26.25
N LYS A 150 -4.88 -63.07 -26.84
CA LYS A 150 -5.47 -62.66 -28.11
C LYS A 150 -5.07 -63.60 -29.25
N ALA A 151 -3.81 -64.03 -29.28
CA ALA A 151 -3.32 -64.97 -30.28
C ALA A 151 -3.94 -66.37 -30.12
N SER A 152 -4.14 -66.86 -28.90
CA SER A 152 -4.82 -68.14 -28.67
C SER A 152 -6.30 -68.09 -29.06
N LEU A 153 -7.00 -66.99 -28.74
CA LEU A 153 -8.39 -66.78 -29.15
C LEU A 153 -8.55 -66.64 -30.68
N ALA A 154 -7.57 -66.03 -31.36
CA ALA A 154 -7.55 -65.94 -32.81
C ALA A 154 -7.29 -67.31 -33.48
N ASN A 155 -6.48 -68.17 -32.87
CA ASN A 155 -6.21 -69.53 -33.37
C ASN A 155 -7.36 -70.51 -33.14
N GLU A 156 -8.25 -70.26 -32.18
CA GLU A 156 -9.43 -71.10 -31.93
C GLU A 156 -10.60 -70.87 -32.92
N GLY A 157 -10.46 -69.98 -33.91
CA GLY A 157 -11.40 -69.90 -35.03
C GLY A 157 -12.85 -69.56 -34.67
N ILE A 158 -13.09 -68.88 -33.54
CA ILE A 158 -14.43 -68.40 -33.19
C ILE A 158 -14.67 -67.08 -33.94
N GLU A 159 -15.32 -67.21 -35.09
CA GLU A 159 -15.96 -66.11 -35.82
C GLU A 159 -17.03 -65.48 -34.90
N VAL A 160 -16.66 -64.46 -34.11
CA VAL A 160 -17.64 -63.63 -33.41
C VAL A 160 -18.33 -62.78 -34.47
N LYS A 161 -19.42 -63.30 -35.02
CA LYS A 161 -20.39 -62.51 -35.78
C LYS A 161 -20.87 -61.38 -34.89
N ALA A 162 -20.54 -60.15 -35.31
CA ALA A 162 -21.21 -58.96 -34.84
C ALA A 162 -22.72 -59.12 -35.14
N SER A 163 -23.53 -59.33 -34.12
CA SER A 163 -24.98 -59.13 -34.20
C SER A 163 -25.28 -57.76 -33.62
N GLU A 164 -25.44 -56.79 -34.52
CA GLU A 164 -26.38 -55.70 -34.34
C GLU A 164 -27.75 -56.28 -33.97
N ALA A 165 -28.30 -55.86 -32.84
CA ALA A 165 -29.72 -56.02 -32.54
C ALA A 165 -30.17 -54.80 -31.73
N ALA A 166 -30.79 -53.88 -32.47
CA ALA A 166 -31.69 -52.87 -31.94
C ALA A 166 -32.84 -53.55 -31.18
N MET A 167 -33.18 -53.02 -30.01
CA MET A 167 -34.51 -53.21 -29.42
C MET A 167 -34.83 -52.00 -28.53
N ASP A 168 -35.64 -51.12 -29.10
CA ASP A 168 -36.55 -50.24 -28.38
C ASP A 168 -37.52 -51.09 -27.54
N VAL A 169 -37.76 -50.69 -26.28
CA VAL A 169 -39.09 -50.69 -25.61
C VAL A 169 -39.00 -49.73 -24.41
N ASP A 170 -39.84 -48.70 -24.43
CA ASP A 170 -40.23 -47.83 -23.33
C ASP A 170 -40.90 -48.60 -22.18
N ASP A 171 -40.71 -48.20 -20.92
CA ASP A 171 -41.84 -48.07 -19.99
C ASP A 171 -41.52 -47.23 -18.74
N GLU A 172 -42.52 -46.46 -18.32
CA GLU A 172 -42.56 -45.49 -17.23
C GLU A 172 -42.53 -46.12 -15.83
N GLY A 173 -42.25 -45.30 -14.81
CA GLY A 173 -43.04 -45.40 -13.57
C GLY A 173 -42.30 -45.34 -12.23
N ALA A 174 -42.39 -44.16 -11.62
CA ALA A 174 -42.73 -43.95 -10.19
C ALA A 174 -41.65 -44.15 -9.08
N GLN A 175 -41.25 -42.99 -8.52
CA GLN A 175 -41.07 -42.73 -7.07
C GLN A 175 -42.29 -43.22 -6.23
N PRO A 176 -42.33 -43.23 -4.87
CA PRO A 176 -41.48 -42.55 -3.87
C PRO A 176 -41.09 -43.46 -2.67
N THR A 177 -40.22 -43.06 -1.74
CA THR A 177 -40.63 -42.35 -0.52
C THR A 177 -39.42 -42.08 0.39
N ALA A 178 -39.52 -40.95 1.08
CA ALA A 178 -38.64 -40.48 2.13
C ALA A 178 -38.64 -41.42 3.35
N ASN A 179 -37.50 -41.48 4.07
CA ASN A 179 -37.60 -41.40 5.51
C ASN A 179 -36.38 -40.74 6.18
N MET A 180 -36.69 -39.97 7.20
CA MET A 180 -35.84 -39.09 7.99
C MET A 180 -35.01 -39.83 9.05
N GLY A 181 -33.83 -39.27 9.32
CA GLY A 181 -33.47 -38.81 10.66
C GLY A 181 -32.61 -39.74 11.53
N GLY A 182 -31.54 -39.18 12.10
CA GLY A 182 -30.88 -39.74 13.28
C GLY A 182 -29.39 -39.43 13.38
N ALA A 183 -29.04 -38.46 14.23
CA ALA A 183 -27.70 -37.93 14.48
C ALA A 183 -26.82 -38.82 15.38
N ALA A 184 -25.48 -38.71 15.26
CA ALA A 184 -24.50 -38.41 16.33
C ALA A 184 -23.05 -38.82 15.97
N GLY A 185 -22.09 -37.98 16.40
CA GLY A 185 -20.63 -38.25 16.49
C GLY A 185 -19.88 -37.91 15.20
N GLY A 186 -18.91 -37.00 15.14
CA GLY A 186 -17.80 -36.78 16.06
C GLY A 186 -16.56 -37.45 15.46
N GLU A 187 -15.56 -36.66 15.04
CA GLU A 187 -14.25 -37.04 14.47
C GLU A 187 -14.19 -37.42 12.97
N ILE A 188 -14.11 -36.42 12.07
CA ILE A 188 -13.59 -36.61 10.69
C ILE A 188 -12.89 -35.32 10.22
N LEU A 189 -11.55 -35.27 10.27
CA LEU A 189 -10.73 -34.22 9.62
C LEU A 189 -9.84 -34.78 8.48
N GLU A 190 -10.00 -36.03 8.08
CA GLU A 190 -9.14 -36.67 7.07
C GLU A 190 -9.90 -37.10 5.79
N THR A 191 -11.24 -37.07 5.80
CA THR A 191 -12.07 -37.60 4.70
C THR A 191 -12.67 -36.52 3.80
N ALA A 192 -12.55 -35.23 4.15
CA ALA A 192 -13.06 -34.13 3.34
C ALA A 192 -12.18 -33.78 2.12
N LEU A 193 -10.96 -34.33 2.03
CA LEU A 193 -10.05 -34.11 0.90
C LEU A 193 -10.34 -35.02 -0.31
N GLU A 194 -11.00 -36.15 -0.11
CA GLU A 194 -11.28 -37.13 -1.19
C GLU A 194 -12.56 -36.81 -1.97
N ASP A 195 -13.55 -36.18 -1.34
CA ASP A 195 -14.84 -35.88 -1.97
C ASP A 195 -14.82 -34.62 -2.85
N ALA A 196 -13.87 -33.71 -2.65
CA ALA A 196 -13.69 -32.54 -3.51
C ALA A 196 -13.08 -32.86 -4.90
N GLN A 197 -12.56 -34.07 -5.10
CA GLN A 197 -11.90 -34.48 -6.36
C GLN A 197 -12.84 -35.14 -7.37
N ARG A 198 -14.13 -35.36 -7.06
CA ARG A 198 -15.07 -36.09 -7.93
C ARG A 198 -16.03 -35.24 -8.75
N HIS A 199 -16.10 -33.91 -8.55
CA HIS A 199 -17.06 -33.07 -9.27
C HIS A 199 -16.49 -31.74 -9.77
N THR A 200 -15.67 -31.77 -10.83
CA THR A 200 -15.51 -30.63 -11.75
C THR A 200 -15.09 -31.14 -13.13
N SER A 201 -16.04 -31.31 -14.04
CA SER A 201 -15.76 -31.57 -15.45
C SER A 201 -16.70 -30.74 -16.33
N THR A 202 -16.43 -29.45 -16.43
CA THR A 202 -16.98 -28.57 -17.47
C THR A 202 -15.93 -27.53 -17.88
N GLY A 203 -15.30 -27.77 -19.03
CA GLY A 203 -14.82 -26.74 -19.96
C GLY A 203 -13.61 -25.88 -19.56
N SER A 204 -12.39 -26.40 -19.68
CA SER A 204 -11.25 -25.59 -20.14
C SER A 204 -10.26 -26.44 -20.95
N ASN A 205 -9.80 -25.92 -22.10
CA ASN A 205 -8.79 -26.53 -22.95
C ASN A 205 -7.39 -26.44 -22.30
N GLY A 206 -7.19 -27.10 -21.16
CA GLY A 206 -5.88 -27.28 -20.54
C GLY A 206 -5.08 -28.42 -21.21
N PRO A 207 -3.77 -28.52 -20.95
CA PRO A 207 -2.88 -29.55 -21.50
C PRO A 207 -3.21 -30.95 -20.96
N SER A 208 -4.31 -31.54 -21.41
CA SER A 208 -4.89 -32.80 -20.91
C SER A 208 -4.18 -34.07 -21.40
N ASN A 209 -2.95 -33.97 -21.90
CA ASN A 209 -2.23 -35.11 -22.52
C ASN A 209 -0.90 -35.44 -21.84
N LEU A 210 -0.83 -35.35 -20.50
CA LEU A 210 0.24 -36.02 -19.76
C LEU A 210 0.00 -37.54 -19.81
N ARG A 211 0.64 -38.22 -20.76
CA ARG A 211 0.62 -39.68 -20.86
C ARG A 211 1.70 -40.26 -19.95
N GLY A 212 1.29 -41.24 -19.14
CA GLY A 212 2.18 -41.99 -18.25
C GLY A 212 2.25 -41.49 -16.82
N GLN A 213 3.15 -42.07 -16.03
CA GLN A 213 3.40 -41.69 -14.63
C GLN A 213 4.71 -40.91 -14.56
N HIS A 214 4.70 -39.80 -13.83
CA HIS A 214 5.83 -38.88 -13.75
C HIS A 214 6.37 -38.81 -12.32
N VAL A 215 7.69 -38.81 -12.16
CA VAL A 215 8.33 -38.60 -10.85
C VAL A 215 9.16 -37.34 -10.89
N LEU A 216 8.94 -36.46 -9.91
CA LEU A 216 9.64 -35.20 -9.69
C LEU A 216 10.30 -35.25 -8.33
N VAL A 217 11.64 -35.27 -8.30
CA VAL A 217 12.39 -35.05 -7.06
C VAL A 217 12.75 -33.58 -7.00
N LEU A 218 12.11 -32.85 -6.09
CA LEU A 218 12.29 -31.43 -5.85
C LEU A 218 13.30 -31.23 -4.74
N LEU A 219 14.44 -30.64 -5.08
CA LEU A 219 15.52 -30.31 -4.16
C LEU A 219 15.59 -28.80 -3.91
N HIS A 220 15.39 -28.39 -2.65
CA HIS A 220 15.64 -27.03 -2.21
C HIS A 220 17.14 -26.82 -1.96
N LEU A 221 17.70 -25.81 -2.60
CA LEU A 221 19.06 -25.33 -2.39
C LEU A 221 18.95 -23.99 -1.67
N THR A 222 19.76 -23.77 -0.64
CA THR A 222 19.87 -22.45 -0.02
C THR A 222 20.99 -21.65 -0.68
N ARG A 223 20.80 -20.35 -0.90
CA ARG A 223 21.92 -19.50 -1.34
C ARG A 223 22.88 -19.28 -0.17
N GLY A 224 24.17 -19.07 -0.47
CA GLY A 224 25.21 -18.59 0.47
C GLY A 224 25.61 -19.51 1.63
N VAL A 225 24.96 -20.66 1.82
CA VAL A 225 25.52 -21.76 2.60
C VAL A 225 26.45 -22.55 1.68
N ASP A 226 27.55 -23.09 2.19
CA ASP A 226 28.34 -24.11 1.49
C ASP A 226 27.46 -25.34 1.24
N ASN A 227 26.67 -25.28 0.17
CA ASN A 227 25.89 -26.41 -0.32
C ASN A 227 26.89 -27.43 -0.85
N LYS A 228 27.27 -28.37 0.01
CA LYS A 228 28.09 -29.53 -0.33
C LYS A 228 27.36 -30.50 -1.26
N TYR A 229 26.11 -30.21 -1.63
CA TYR A 229 25.39 -31.00 -2.60
C TYR A 229 25.93 -30.75 -4.01
N CYS A 230 26.57 -31.76 -4.58
CA CYS A 230 26.93 -31.78 -5.98
C CYS A 230 25.89 -32.58 -6.76
N THR A 231 25.21 -31.94 -7.71
CA THR A 231 24.25 -32.63 -8.59
C THR A 231 24.98 -33.64 -9.47
N SER A 232 24.65 -34.92 -9.33
CA SER A 232 25.08 -35.99 -10.24
C SER A 232 24.20 -35.96 -11.50
N PHE A 233 24.78 -35.56 -12.64
CA PHE A 233 24.08 -35.53 -13.93
C PHE A 233 23.93 -36.93 -14.55
N ASP A 234 23.18 -37.81 -13.87
CA ASP A 234 22.80 -39.11 -14.40
C ASP A 234 21.87 -38.94 -15.61
N LYS A 235 22.19 -39.61 -16.73
CA LYS A 235 21.40 -39.61 -17.98
C LYS A 235 20.01 -40.21 -17.82
N ARG A 236 19.76 -40.99 -16.76
CA ARG A 236 18.46 -41.58 -16.46
C ARG A 236 17.47 -40.56 -15.90
N TRP A 237 17.97 -39.44 -15.39
CA TRP A 237 17.18 -38.34 -14.86
C TRP A 237 17.27 -37.13 -15.78
N GLU A 238 16.13 -36.50 -16.02
CA GLU A 238 16.11 -35.17 -16.60
C GLU A 238 16.42 -34.17 -15.50
N HIS A 239 17.45 -33.34 -15.69
CA HIS A 239 17.84 -32.34 -14.69
C HIS A 239 17.31 -30.99 -15.09
N CYS A 240 16.61 -30.34 -14.16
CA CYS A 240 16.00 -29.03 -14.34
C CYS A 240 16.37 -28.15 -13.15
N PHE A 241 16.51 -26.85 -13.42
CA PHE A 241 16.62 -25.85 -12.37
C PHE A 241 15.50 -24.82 -12.55
N VAL A 242 14.72 -24.62 -11.50
CA VAL A 242 13.64 -23.63 -11.44
C VAL A 242 13.87 -22.76 -10.21
N ASP A 243 14.27 -21.51 -10.43
CA ASP A 243 14.60 -20.59 -9.33
C ASP A 243 13.42 -20.36 -8.38
N SER A 244 12.23 -20.06 -8.93
CA SER A 244 10.98 -19.88 -8.18
C SER A 244 9.88 -20.81 -8.67
N ILE A 245 9.26 -21.55 -7.75
CA ILE A 245 8.14 -22.46 -8.03
C ILE A 245 6.79 -21.76 -7.79
N ALA A 246 6.79 -20.74 -6.94
CA ALA A 246 5.61 -19.96 -6.64
C ALA A 246 5.37 -18.90 -7.71
N SER A 247 4.11 -18.79 -8.11
CA SER A 247 3.69 -17.76 -9.06
C SER A 247 3.54 -16.41 -8.41
N ALA A 248 4.11 -15.40 -9.05
CA ALA A 248 3.98 -14.02 -8.67
C ALA A 248 2.52 -13.54 -8.65
N LYS A 249 1.69 -14.04 -9.57
CA LYS A 249 0.31 -13.56 -9.79
C LYS A 249 -0.59 -13.71 -8.55
N MET A 250 -0.37 -14.75 -7.74
CA MET A 250 -1.14 -14.92 -6.49
C MET A 250 -0.87 -13.79 -5.49
N GLN A 251 0.30 -13.16 -5.58
CA GLN A 251 0.74 -12.06 -4.74
C GLN A 251 0.44 -10.69 -5.35
N GLY A 252 -0.23 -10.64 -6.50
CA GLY A 252 -0.51 -9.41 -7.24
C GLY A 252 0.69 -8.81 -7.96
N LEU A 253 1.77 -9.58 -8.10
CA LEU A 253 3.01 -9.18 -8.75
C LEU A 253 3.15 -9.90 -10.11
N PRO A 254 3.85 -9.30 -11.08
CA PRO A 254 4.13 -9.93 -12.37
C PRO A 254 5.24 -10.98 -12.24
N GLU A 255 5.24 -11.95 -13.16
CA GLU A 255 6.30 -12.96 -13.22
C GLU A 255 7.62 -12.33 -13.69
N ALA A 256 8.75 -12.95 -13.34
CA ALA A 256 10.08 -12.40 -13.67
C ALA A 256 10.28 -12.13 -15.17
N GLU A 257 9.73 -12.97 -16.04
CA GLU A 257 9.77 -12.80 -17.50
C GLU A 257 9.05 -11.53 -17.97
N GLN A 258 7.97 -11.14 -17.28
CA GLN A 258 7.18 -9.96 -17.62
C GLN A 258 7.84 -8.66 -17.17
N LEU A 259 8.82 -8.75 -16.26
CA LEU A 259 9.57 -7.61 -15.74
C LEU A 259 10.72 -7.19 -16.66
N ILE A 260 11.19 -8.08 -17.52
CA ILE A 260 12.34 -7.83 -18.38
C ILE A 260 11.99 -6.76 -19.41
N GLY A 261 12.75 -5.67 -19.42
CA GLY A 261 12.62 -4.58 -20.40
C GLY A 261 11.47 -3.62 -20.12
N LYS A 262 10.78 -3.74 -18.98
CA LYS A 262 9.75 -2.78 -18.55
C LYS A 262 10.32 -1.78 -17.54
N SER A 263 9.82 -0.56 -17.63
CA SER A 263 10.01 0.47 -16.62
C SER A 263 9.16 0.20 -15.38
N MET A 264 9.53 0.81 -14.24
CA MET A 264 8.76 0.66 -12.99
C MET A 264 7.33 1.24 -13.12
N VAL A 265 7.13 2.26 -13.95
CA VAL A 265 5.81 2.85 -14.23
C VAL A 265 4.92 1.86 -15.01
N GLU A 266 5.46 1.22 -16.05
CA GLU A 266 4.72 0.18 -16.81
C GLU A 266 4.38 -1.02 -15.92
N ILE A 267 5.33 -1.42 -15.06
CA ILE A 267 5.11 -2.50 -14.09
C ILE A 267 3.96 -2.14 -13.14
N LEU A 268 3.93 -0.90 -12.61
CA LEU A 268 2.87 -0.43 -11.72
C LEU A 268 1.47 -0.52 -12.37
N GLY A 269 1.38 -0.27 -13.67
CA GLY A 269 0.12 -0.41 -14.43
C GLY A 269 -0.41 -1.85 -14.51
N GLU A 270 0.45 -2.85 -14.32
CA GLU A 270 0.10 -4.29 -14.36
C GLU A 270 -0.07 -4.92 -12.96
N LEU A 271 0.23 -4.18 -11.89
CA LEU A 271 0.09 -4.70 -10.53
C LEU A 271 -1.37 -4.84 -10.14
N ASP A 272 -1.69 -5.92 -9.42
CA ASP A 272 -2.90 -5.94 -8.59
C ASP A 272 -2.62 -5.10 -7.35
N LEU A 273 -2.78 -3.78 -7.50
CA LEU A 273 -2.39 -2.79 -6.50
C LEU A 273 -3.07 -3.06 -5.16
N LYS A 274 -4.31 -3.54 -5.17
CA LYS A 274 -5.05 -3.96 -3.97
C LYS A 274 -4.28 -5.00 -3.17
N LYS A 275 -3.83 -6.09 -3.79
CA LYS A 275 -3.03 -7.12 -3.11
C LYS A 275 -1.66 -6.61 -2.68
N VAL A 276 -1.00 -5.83 -3.54
CA VAL A 276 0.35 -5.30 -3.28
C VAL A 276 0.33 -4.34 -2.09
N LEU A 277 -0.62 -3.40 -2.02
CA LEU A 277 -0.76 -2.48 -0.90
C LEU A 277 -1.15 -3.20 0.39
N LYS A 278 -2.10 -4.16 0.35
CA LYS A 278 -2.43 -4.97 1.53
C LYS A 278 -1.27 -5.79 2.08
N ARG A 279 -0.28 -6.12 1.24
CA ARG A 279 0.94 -6.80 1.67
C ARG A 279 1.99 -5.83 2.20
N SER A 280 2.15 -4.67 1.55
CA SER A 280 3.24 -3.72 1.82
C SER A 280 2.89 -2.60 2.81
N PHE A 281 1.61 -2.35 3.13
CA PHE A 281 1.19 -1.21 3.96
C PHE A 281 1.89 -1.18 5.33
N ARG A 282 2.20 -2.35 5.91
CA ARG A 282 2.94 -2.41 7.18
C ARG A 282 4.36 -1.86 7.05
N GLN A 283 5.02 -2.15 5.93
CA GLN A 283 6.34 -1.57 5.64
C GLN A 283 6.21 -0.06 5.44
N SER A 284 5.18 0.41 4.72
CA SER A 284 4.90 1.84 4.58
C SER A 284 4.64 2.54 5.91
N LEU A 285 3.84 1.94 6.79
CA LEU A 285 3.58 2.47 8.14
C LEU A 285 4.84 2.46 9.02
N ALA A 286 5.71 1.47 8.88
CA ALA A 286 6.98 1.41 9.62
C ALA A 286 7.97 2.51 9.18
N LYS A 287 7.82 3.02 7.95
CA LYS A 287 8.56 4.19 7.48
C LYS A 287 8.03 5.49 8.11
N LEU A 288 6.84 5.53 8.69
CA LEU A 288 6.28 6.74 9.30
C LEU A 288 6.77 6.97 10.73
N THR A 289 7.23 8.19 11.00
CA THR A 289 7.62 8.67 12.33
C THR A 289 6.64 9.75 12.79
N TYR A 290 6.13 9.64 14.01
CA TYR A 290 5.19 10.58 14.59
C TYR A 290 5.89 11.33 15.72
N ARG A 291 5.67 12.65 15.81
CA ARG A 291 6.22 13.48 16.90
C ARG A 291 5.66 13.15 18.27
N HIS A 292 4.48 12.54 18.30
CA HIS A 292 3.76 12.19 19.51
C HIS A 292 3.69 10.67 19.66
N GLU A 293 3.60 10.21 20.91
CA GLU A 293 3.38 8.81 21.20
C GLU A 293 2.01 8.37 20.71
N ARG A 294 1.98 7.29 19.93
CA ARG A 294 0.73 6.67 19.48
C ARG A 294 0.35 5.56 20.45
N THR A 295 -0.91 5.57 20.89
CA THR A 295 -1.44 4.45 21.67
C THR A 295 -1.63 3.22 20.77
N ASN A 296 -1.56 2.02 21.35
CA ASN A 296 -1.83 0.78 20.62
C ASN A 296 -3.24 0.74 20.01
N THR A 297 -4.22 1.40 20.64
CA THR A 297 -5.59 1.50 20.13
C THR A 297 -5.64 2.31 18.84
N LEU A 298 -5.04 3.50 18.82
CA LEU A 298 -4.96 4.35 17.62
C LEU A 298 -4.25 3.64 16.47
N LEU A 299 -3.16 2.93 16.75
CA LEU A 299 -2.43 2.18 15.74
C LEU A 299 -3.28 1.04 15.14
N ARG A 300 -4.05 0.33 15.96
CA ARG A 300 -4.99 -0.72 15.48
C ARG A 300 -6.11 -0.13 14.62
N GLU A 301 -6.66 1.00 15.02
CA GLU A 301 -7.69 1.72 14.26
C GLU A 301 -7.14 2.20 12.92
N GLN A 302 -5.95 2.78 12.92
CA GLN A 302 -5.26 3.19 11.70
C GLN A 302 -5.02 2.02 10.74
N ILE A 303 -4.51 0.89 11.24
CA ILE A 303 -4.33 -0.34 10.44
C ILE A 303 -5.67 -0.81 9.85
N LYS A 304 -6.72 -0.82 10.67
CA LYS A 304 -8.07 -1.23 10.23
C LYS A 304 -8.60 -0.31 9.15
N SER A 305 -8.43 1.00 9.29
CA SER A 305 -8.83 2.01 8.32
C SER A 305 -8.08 1.85 7.00
N ILE A 306 -6.75 1.72 7.03
CA ILE A 306 -5.93 1.52 5.82
C ILE A 306 -6.34 0.26 5.08
N LEU A 307 -6.54 -0.85 5.79
CA LEU A 307 -6.99 -2.10 5.17
C LEU A 307 -8.36 -1.96 4.50
N LYS A 308 -9.27 -1.17 5.11
CA LYS A 308 -10.58 -0.85 4.53
C LYS A 308 -10.44 0.02 3.28
N TYR A 309 -9.55 1.01 3.27
CA TYR A 309 -9.33 1.84 2.08
C TYR A 309 -8.70 1.06 0.94
N CYS A 310 -7.81 0.10 1.22
CA CYS A 310 -7.28 -0.79 0.19
C CYS A 310 -8.36 -1.70 -0.46
N ASP A 311 -9.58 -1.74 0.07
CA ASP A 311 -10.73 -2.39 -0.58
C ASP A 311 -11.58 -1.44 -1.45
N ASP A 312 -11.28 -0.14 -1.43
CA ASP A 312 -12.04 0.91 -2.11
C ASP A 312 -11.40 1.28 -3.46
N GLU A 313 -12.16 1.13 -4.55
CA GLU A 313 -11.67 1.32 -5.92
C GLU A 313 -11.30 2.78 -6.23
N ASP A 314 -12.03 3.76 -5.71
CA ASP A 314 -11.72 5.19 -5.95
C ASP A 314 -10.40 5.58 -5.27
N PHE A 315 -10.19 5.04 -4.07
CA PHE A 315 -8.94 5.20 -3.35
C PHE A 315 -7.79 4.55 -4.12
N LEU A 316 -7.96 3.31 -4.58
CA LEU A 316 -6.93 2.60 -5.35
C LEU A 316 -6.58 3.34 -6.64
N ALA A 317 -7.55 3.87 -7.38
CA ALA A 317 -7.31 4.65 -8.59
C ALA A 317 -6.52 5.92 -8.30
N THR A 318 -6.90 6.66 -7.26
CA THR A 318 -6.20 7.88 -6.83
C THR A 318 -4.76 7.57 -6.41
N VAL A 319 -4.56 6.55 -5.59
CA VAL A 319 -3.23 6.12 -5.15
C VAL A 319 -2.40 5.61 -6.32
N GLN A 320 -2.98 4.85 -7.27
CA GLN A 320 -2.26 4.37 -8.44
C GLN A 320 -1.74 5.54 -9.29
N SER A 321 -2.56 6.57 -9.50
CA SER A 321 -2.17 7.79 -10.20
C SER A 321 -0.97 8.45 -9.51
N LEU A 322 -1.08 8.70 -8.20
CA LEU A 322 -0.02 9.33 -7.40
C LEU A 322 1.27 8.50 -7.35
N LEU A 323 1.17 7.18 -7.22
CA LEU A 323 2.31 6.28 -7.27
C LEU A 323 2.98 6.31 -8.65
N SER A 324 2.20 6.38 -9.73
CA SER A 324 2.73 6.45 -11.10
C SER A 324 3.49 7.75 -11.33
N ASP A 325 2.94 8.87 -10.89
CA ASP A 325 3.58 10.20 -10.98
C ASP A 325 4.90 10.21 -10.18
N MET A 326 4.87 9.79 -8.91
CA MET A 326 6.07 9.76 -8.06
C MET A 326 7.14 8.77 -8.56
N ILE A 327 6.74 7.64 -9.12
CA ILE A 327 7.68 6.66 -9.68
C ILE A 327 8.27 7.18 -10.99
N GLY A 328 7.47 7.84 -11.83
CA GLY A 328 7.92 8.44 -13.09
C GLY A 328 8.85 9.63 -12.91
N GLU A 329 8.62 10.47 -11.91
CA GLU A 329 9.54 11.55 -11.51
C GLU A 329 10.74 11.03 -10.70
N GLY A 330 10.57 9.87 -10.07
CA GLY A 330 11.58 9.17 -9.31
C GLY A 330 12.65 8.53 -10.20
N ASP A 331 13.83 8.29 -9.63
CA ASP A 331 14.86 7.45 -10.28
C ASP A 331 14.68 5.98 -9.86
N TYR A 332 13.44 5.50 -9.87
CA TYR A 332 13.11 4.13 -9.52
C TYR A 332 13.26 3.24 -10.75
N ASN A 333 14.46 2.73 -10.95
CA ASN A 333 14.74 1.78 -12.01
C ASN A 333 14.78 0.35 -11.46
N LEU A 334 14.16 -0.58 -12.19
CA LEU A 334 14.33 -1.99 -11.92
C LEU A 334 15.72 -2.39 -12.43
N ASP A 335 16.69 -2.54 -11.53
CA ASP A 335 18.05 -2.89 -11.91
C ASP A 335 18.23 -4.42 -11.88
N LEU A 336 17.96 -5.05 -13.03
CA LEU A 336 18.14 -6.50 -13.21
C LEU A 336 19.60 -6.92 -13.05
N ALA A 337 20.55 -6.06 -13.46
CA ALA A 337 21.97 -6.38 -13.41
C ALA A 337 22.46 -6.38 -11.96
N SER A 338 22.10 -5.35 -11.19
CA SER A 338 22.36 -5.29 -9.75
C SER A 338 21.67 -6.45 -9.03
N ALA A 339 20.38 -6.72 -9.30
CA ALA A 339 19.67 -7.85 -8.70
C ALA A 339 20.35 -9.21 -8.96
N ALA A 340 20.96 -9.39 -10.13
CA ALA A 340 21.67 -10.62 -10.48
C ALA A 340 23.08 -10.71 -9.86
N GLN A 341 23.75 -9.56 -9.63
CA GLN A 341 25.12 -9.49 -9.12
C GLN A 341 25.19 -9.37 -7.59
N GLU A 342 24.16 -8.81 -6.96
CA GLU A 342 24.12 -8.54 -5.54
C GLU A 342 23.89 -9.84 -4.75
N ARG A 343 25.01 -10.51 -4.43
CA ARG A 343 25.01 -11.78 -3.70
C ARG A 343 24.25 -11.70 -2.38
N GLY A 344 24.32 -10.55 -1.69
CA GLY A 344 23.61 -10.31 -0.43
C GLY A 344 22.10 -10.28 -0.58
N ALA A 345 21.58 -9.55 -1.57
CA ALA A 345 20.14 -9.48 -1.83
C ALA A 345 19.60 -10.85 -2.28
N LEU A 346 20.30 -11.53 -3.18
CA LEU A 346 19.95 -12.90 -3.58
C LEU A 346 19.97 -13.86 -2.40
N TYR A 347 20.98 -13.77 -1.54
CA TYR A 347 21.08 -14.58 -0.33
C TYR A 347 19.87 -14.40 0.59
N LEU A 348 19.47 -13.16 0.84
CA LEU A 348 18.36 -12.84 1.74
C LEU A 348 17.00 -13.17 1.14
N ALA A 349 16.79 -12.89 -0.15
CA ALA A 349 15.52 -13.12 -0.82
C ALA A 349 15.32 -14.57 -1.26
N GLY A 350 16.39 -15.35 -1.36
CA GLY A 350 16.38 -16.74 -1.81
C GLY A 350 16.32 -16.87 -3.34
N THR A 351 15.33 -16.26 -3.99
CA THR A 351 15.13 -16.35 -5.44
C THR A 351 15.40 -15.01 -6.14
N PHE A 352 15.80 -15.05 -7.40
CA PHE A 352 15.97 -13.85 -8.23
C PHE A 352 14.65 -13.10 -8.40
N GLN A 353 13.55 -13.83 -8.61
CA GLN A 353 12.21 -13.25 -8.66
C GLN A 353 11.86 -12.49 -7.37
N ALA A 354 12.19 -13.04 -6.20
CA ALA A 354 11.95 -12.37 -4.93
C ALA A 354 12.82 -11.10 -4.76
N VAL A 355 14.05 -11.06 -5.29
CA VAL A 355 14.85 -9.82 -5.31
C VAL A 355 14.17 -8.73 -6.12
N LEU A 356 13.74 -9.04 -7.35
CA LEU A 356 13.03 -8.07 -8.20
C LEU A 356 11.73 -7.60 -7.55
N HIS A 357 10.96 -8.53 -6.97
CA HIS A 357 9.74 -8.19 -6.23
C HIS A 357 10.03 -7.32 -5.02
N ASN A 358 11.12 -7.54 -4.29
CA ASN A 358 11.51 -6.70 -3.17
C ASN A 358 11.87 -5.27 -3.62
N GLN A 359 12.52 -5.10 -4.79
CA GLN A 359 12.76 -3.77 -5.35
C GLN A 359 11.45 -3.03 -5.67
N ILE A 360 10.48 -3.74 -6.30
CA ILE A 360 9.15 -3.18 -6.59
C ILE A 360 8.42 -2.84 -5.28
N LEU A 361 8.40 -3.76 -4.31
CA LEU A 361 7.74 -3.56 -3.03
C LEU A 361 8.39 -2.44 -2.21
N ASP A 362 9.70 -2.27 -2.26
CA ASP A 362 10.37 -1.15 -1.58
C ASP A 362 10.03 0.19 -2.24
N ALA A 363 10.02 0.27 -3.58
CA ALA A 363 9.58 1.47 -4.29
C ALA A 363 8.11 1.82 -3.98
N VAL A 364 7.20 0.85 -4.13
CA VAL A 364 5.77 1.03 -3.83
C VAL A 364 5.57 1.38 -2.36
N SER A 365 6.23 0.68 -1.42
CA SER A 365 6.06 0.95 0.00
C SER A 365 6.57 2.33 0.41
N THR A 366 7.65 2.81 -0.21
CA THR A 366 8.22 4.14 0.02
C THR A 366 7.29 5.24 -0.50
N CYS A 367 6.83 5.12 -1.75
CA CYS A 367 5.88 6.07 -2.31
C CYS A 367 4.53 6.03 -1.57
N PHE A 368 4.04 4.84 -1.20
CA PHE A 368 2.82 4.72 -0.42
C PHE A 368 2.97 5.28 1.00
N ALA A 369 4.16 5.21 1.61
CA ALA A 369 4.43 5.89 2.88
C ALA A 369 4.31 7.41 2.74
N LEU A 370 4.77 8.01 1.64
CA LEU A 370 4.58 9.44 1.39
C LEU A 370 3.09 9.80 1.25
N VAL A 371 2.31 8.97 0.56
CA VAL A 371 0.85 9.13 0.48
C VAL A 371 0.23 9.06 1.87
N LEU A 372 0.55 8.03 2.66
CA LEU A 372 0.02 7.87 4.02
C LEU A 372 0.45 9.01 4.95
N MET A 373 1.69 9.48 4.86
CA MET A 373 2.20 10.63 5.62
C MET A 373 1.36 11.88 5.34
N GLN A 374 1.04 12.12 4.07
CA GLN A 374 0.25 13.28 3.66
C GLN A 374 -1.22 13.14 4.07
N MET A 375 -1.80 11.94 3.95
CA MET A 375 -3.19 11.67 4.34
C MET A 375 -3.40 11.71 5.86
N ASP A 376 -2.47 11.16 6.62
CA ASP A 376 -2.56 11.05 8.08
C ASP A 376 -2.06 12.30 8.82
N ARG A 377 -1.63 13.31 8.06
CA ARG A 377 -1.31 14.64 8.58
C ARG A 377 -2.49 15.19 9.38
N ASN A 378 -2.22 15.63 10.60
CA ASN A 378 -3.24 16.04 11.59
C ASN A 378 -4.34 14.97 11.83
N ALA A 379 -3.97 13.68 11.79
CA ALA A 379 -4.89 12.55 11.91
C ALA A 379 -6.07 12.57 10.91
N GLY A 380 -5.86 13.17 9.73
CA GLY A 380 -6.87 13.35 8.70
C GLY A 380 -7.35 12.06 8.05
N LEU A 381 -6.64 10.94 8.25
CA LEU A 381 -7.02 9.64 7.69
C LEU A 381 -8.45 9.22 8.09
N THR A 382 -8.87 9.60 9.30
CA THR A 382 -10.21 9.29 9.83
C THR A 382 -11.35 9.86 8.98
N LEU A 383 -11.13 10.99 8.32
CA LEU A 383 -12.12 11.67 7.47
C LEU A 383 -12.46 10.89 6.21
N LEU A 384 -11.56 10.02 5.73
CA LEU A 384 -11.83 9.19 4.55
C LEU A 384 -12.91 8.12 4.83
N LEU A 385 -13.24 7.84 6.09
CA LEU A 385 -14.37 6.94 6.42
C LEU A 385 -15.73 7.59 6.21
N ASP A 386 -15.79 8.93 6.17
CA ASP A 386 -17.02 9.68 5.97
C ASP A 386 -17.36 9.69 4.46
N PRO A 387 -18.46 9.03 4.04
CA PRO A 387 -18.84 8.97 2.64
C PRO A 387 -19.07 10.34 2.00
N GLU A 388 -19.49 11.34 2.79
CA GLU A 388 -19.77 12.70 2.30
C GLU A 388 -18.48 13.46 2.00
N LEU A 389 -17.42 13.19 2.76
CA LEU A 389 -16.13 13.86 2.61
C LEU A 389 -15.16 13.11 1.71
N LYS A 390 -15.40 11.83 1.44
CA LYS A 390 -14.47 10.95 0.71
C LYS A 390 -14.05 11.52 -0.65
N SER A 391 -15.00 12.00 -1.46
CA SER A 391 -14.71 12.54 -2.80
C SER A 391 -13.84 13.80 -2.74
N ILE A 392 -14.22 14.74 -1.89
CA ILE A 392 -13.46 15.97 -1.61
C ILE A 392 -12.06 15.62 -1.08
N TYR A 393 -11.97 14.63 -0.20
CA TYR A 393 -10.71 14.20 0.39
C TYR A 393 -9.75 13.64 -0.66
N LEU A 394 -10.20 12.74 -1.54
CA LEU A 394 -9.37 12.17 -2.60
C LEU A 394 -8.94 13.23 -3.63
N TYR A 395 -9.85 14.13 -4.01
CA TYR A 395 -9.54 15.27 -4.87
C TYR A 395 -8.44 16.16 -4.26
N LEU A 396 -8.59 16.53 -2.99
CA LEU A 396 -7.63 17.37 -2.30
C LEU A 396 -6.29 16.67 -2.03
N LEU A 397 -6.30 15.35 -1.83
CA LEU A 397 -5.08 14.56 -1.77
C LEU A 397 -4.29 14.74 -3.07
N GLU A 398 -4.92 14.50 -4.22
CA GLU A 398 -4.28 14.62 -5.53
C GLU A 398 -3.77 16.04 -5.80
N ARG A 399 -4.61 17.05 -5.55
CA ARG A 399 -4.22 18.46 -5.67
C ARG A 399 -3.06 18.83 -4.75
N SER A 400 -3.06 18.35 -3.50
CA SER A 400 -1.98 18.67 -2.57
C SER A 400 -0.63 18.14 -3.04
N PHE A 401 -0.59 17.00 -3.76
CA PHE A 401 0.64 16.48 -4.34
C PHE A 401 1.13 17.33 -5.51
N LYS A 402 0.21 17.71 -6.41
CA LYS A 402 0.51 18.53 -7.60
C LYS A 402 0.95 19.95 -7.23
N ASP A 403 0.19 20.61 -6.37
CA ASP A 403 0.34 22.04 -6.13
C ASP A 403 1.40 22.36 -5.06
N LEU A 404 1.64 21.45 -4.10
CA LEU A 404 2.71 21.61 -3.10
C LEU A 404 3.99 20.86 -3.47
N ASP A 405 4.00 20.10 -4.56
CA ASP A 405 5.17 19.35 -5.03
C ASP A 405 5.82 18.50 -3.91
N VAL A 406 4.93 17.77 -3.21
CA VAL A 406 5.25 17.04 -1.97
C VAL A 406 6.41 16.07 -2.21
N TYR A 407 6.41 15.39 -3.36
CA TYR A 407 7.43 14.43 -3.71
C TYR A 407 8.83 15.06 -3.81
N ARG A 408 8.99 16.15 -4.57
CA ARG A 408 10.29 16.82 -4.72
C ARG A 408 10.78 17.43 -3.41
N ILE A 409 9.88 18.00 -2.61
CA ILE A 409 10.24 18.55 -1.29
C ILE A 409 10.74 17.44 -0.36
N MET A 410 10.06 16.29 -0.30
CA MET A 410 10.47 15.20 0.58
C MET A 410 11.74 14.52 0.09
N ARG A 411 11.91 14.36 -1.22
CA ARG A 411 13.14 13.83 -1.83
C ARG A 411 14.34 14.74 -1.57
N SER A 412 14.19 16.05 -1.72
CA SER A 412 15.28 17.02 -1.46
C SER A 412 15.67 17.10 0.01
N ARG A 413 14.72 16.97 0.95
CA ARG A 413 15.02 16.84 2.39
C ARG A 413 15.82 15.58 2.69
N SER A 414 15.42 14.43 2.12
CA SER A 414 16.15 13.17 2.25
C SER A 414 17.59 13.24 1.71
N LEU A 415 17.81 14.02 0.64
CA LEU A 415 19.14 14.22 0.05
C LEU A 415 20.02 15.20 0.85
N SER A 416 19.44 16.26 1.42
CA SER A 416 20.17 17.34 2.09
C SER A 416 20.58 17.03 3.54
N GLU A 417 19.90 16.11 4.21
CA GLU A 417 20.32 15.66 5.54
C GLU A 417 21.53 14.70 5.42
N ALA A 418 22.70 15.19 5.84
CA ALA A 418 24.00 14.54 5.73
C ALA A 418 24.20 13.30 6.63
N LYS A 419 23.14 12.77 7.26
CA LYS A 419 23.24 11.54 8.06
C LYS A 419 23.01 10.32 7.16
N ALA A 420 24.12 9.82 6.61
CA ALA A 420 24.16 8.68 5.70
C ALA A 420 23.46 7.40 6.22
N GLU A 421 23.29 7.25 7.54
CA GLU A 421 22.64 6.07 8.14
C GLU A 421 21.10 6.12 8.13
N GLN A 422 20.47 7.30 8.25
CA GLN A 422 19.00 7.43 8.16
C GLN A 422 18.48 7.25 6.72
N ARG A 423 19.36 7.36 5.72
CA ARG A 423 19.05 7.11 4.31
C ARG A 423 18.66 5.65 4.04
N LYS A 424 19.11 4.70 4.87
CA LYS A 424 18.98 3.27 4.57
C LYS A 424 17.56 2.71 4.75
N TYR A 425 16.68 3.42 5.45
CA TYR A 425 15.33 2.93 5.76
C TYR A 425 14.19 3.86 5.31
N GLY A 426 14.50 5.08 4.82
CA GLY A 426 13.50 5.98 4.23
C GLY A 426 12.38 6.35 5.20
N HIS A 427 12.73 6.87 6.39
CA HIS A 427 11.73 7.30 7.36
C HIS A 427 11.15 8.68 7.02
N PHE A 428 9.84 8.84 7.15
CA PHE A 428 9.11 10.07 6.90
C PHE A 428 8.41 10.55 8.17
N GLU A 429 8.70 11.78 8.59
CA GLU A 429 7.97 12.40 9.69
C GLU A 429 6.58 12.85 9.23
N VAL A 430 5.53 12.36 9.90
CA VAL A 430 4.16 12.82 9.69
C VAL A 430 4.02 14.22 10.28
N PRO A 431 3.82 15.27 9.46
CA PRO A 431 3.79 16.63 9.96
C PRO A 431 2.57 16.87 10.87
N VAL A 432 2.74 17.77 11.84
CA VAL A 432 1.65 18.31 12.65
C VAL A 432 1.66 19.82 12.43
N ASP A 433 0.54 20.39 11.96
CA ASP A 433 0.43 21.80 11.60
C ASP A 433 -0.07 22.70 12.75
N ALA A 434 -0.30 22.13 13.93
CA ALA A 434 -0.59 22.90 15.13
C ALA A 434 0.58 23.81 15.49
N SER A 435 0.31 25.10 15.73
CA SER A 435 1.33 26.07 16.14
C SER A 435 2.03 25.69 17.45
N SER A 436 1.32 25.00 18.36
CA SER A 436 1.88 24.49 19.61
C SER A 436 2.66 23.17 19.48
N GLY A 437 2.64 22.54 18.30
CA GLY A 437 3.16 21.18 18.10
C GLY A 437 2.31 20.07 18.74
N ILE A 438 1.22 20.42 19.45
CA ILE A 438 0.32 19.44 20.06
C ILE A 438 -0.61 18.88 18.98
N PRO A 439 -0.68 17.55 18.80
CA PRO A 439 -1.52 16.95 17.76
C PRO A 439 -3.00 17.25 18.00
N PHE A 440 -3.74 17.39 16.91
CA PHE A 440 -5.20 17.49 16.89
C PHE A 440 -5.75 16.60 15.78
N VAL A 441 -7.06 16.30 15.85
CA VAL A 441 -7.77 15.55 14.82
C VAL A 441 -8.44 16.53 13.87
N SER A 442 -8.00 16.51 12.61
CA SER A 442 -8.60 17.32 11.54
C SER A 442 -10.06 16.94 11.36
N MET A 443 -10.92 17.93 11.22
CA MET A 443 -12.34 17.77 10.89
C MET A 443 -12.65 18.08 9.43
N PHE A 444 -11.77 18.82 8.76
CA PHE A 444 -11.92 19.23 7.37
C PHE A 444 -10.82 18.59 6.50
N PRO A 445 -11.16 17.98 5.35
CA PRO A 445 -10.17 17.36 4.47
C PRO A 445 -9.07 18.33 4.06
N PHE A 446 -7.81 18.00 4.36
CA PHE A 446 -6.63 18.78 3.94
C PHE A 446 -6.70 20.28 4.31
N SER A 447 -7.23 20.64 5.47
CA SER A 447 -7.25 22.04 5.94
C SER A 447 -5.88 22.74 5.88
N PHE A 448 -4.79 22.01 6.14
CA PHE A 448 -3.42 22.51 6.04
C PHE A 448 -3.03 22.93 4.61
N TYR A 449 -3.59 22.29 3.59
CA TYR A 449 -3.32 22.59 2.18
C TYR A 449 -3.85 23.98 1.83
N PHE A 450 -5.11 24.25 2.20
CA PHE A 450 -5.72 25.57 2.04
C PHE A 450 -4.95 26.65 2.79
N ARG A 451 -4.59 26.38 4.04
CA ARG A 451 -3.78 27.30 4.84
C ARG A 451 -2.48 27.65 4.09
N LYS A 452 -1.74 26.67 3.57
CA LYS A 452 -0.48 26.89 2.84
C LYS A 452 -0.67 27.66 1.54
N LEU A 453 -1.67 27.30 0.74
CA LEU A 453 -1.98 28.02 -0.50
C LEU A 453 -2.27 29.49 -0.22
N LEU A 454 -3.16 29.74 0.74
CA LEU A 454 -3.54 31.08 1.15
C LEU A 454 -2.34 31.81 1.75
N GLU A 455 -1.51 31.18 2.57
CA GLU A 455 -0.29 31.80 3.10
C GLU A 455 0.70 32.21 2.00
N ASN A 456 0.84 31.41 0.95
CA ASN A 456 1.66 31.76 -0.21
C ASN A 456 1.09 32.99 -0.92
N MET A 457 -0.23 33.02 -1.16
CA MET A 457 -0.90 34.20 -1.72
C MET A 457 -0.77 35.43 -0.81
N ARG A 458 -0.88 35.27 0.51
CA ARG A 458 -0.72 36.37 1.49
C ARG A 458 0.67 36.99 1.40
N ARG A 459 1.72 36.19 1.21
CA ARG A 459 3.10 36.70 1.07
C ARG A 459 3.24 37.55 -0.20
N GLU A 460 2.54 37.18 -1.27
CA GLU A 460 2.49 37.96 -2.50
C GLU A 460 1.63 39.23 -2.34
N GLU A 461 0.49 39.15 -1.65
CA GLU A 461 -0.41 40.28 -1.38
C GLU A 461 0.12 41.30 -0.37
N ALA A 462 0.95 40.87 0.59
CA ALA A 462 1.61 41.78 1.54
C ALA A 462 2.49 42.82 0.80
N LEU A 463 2.88 42.54 -0.44
CA LEU A 463 3.57 43.49 -1.32
C LEU A 463 2.61 44.50 -1.98
N VAL A 464 1.31 44.22 -2.03
CA VAL A 464 0.30 44.94 -2.85
C VAL A 464 -0.76 45.69 -2.00
N LYS A 465 -0.82 45.50 -0.68
CA LYS A 465 -1.88 46.09 0.20
C LYS A 465 -3.30 45.83 -0.32
N SER A 466 -3.56 44.64 -0.85
CA SER A 466 -4.86 44.30 -1.43
C SER A 466 -5.92 44.00 -0.35
N SER A 467 -7.20 44.08 -0.75
CA SER A 467 -8.37 43.88 0.12
C SER A 467 -8.78 42.40 0.19
N GLU A 468 -9.64 42.03 1.15
CA GLU A 468 -10.25 40.67 1.28
C GLU A 468 -10.82 40.13 -0.04
N MET A 469 -11.37 41.03 -0.86
CA MET A 469 -11.90 40.71 -2.18
C MET A 469 -10.81 40.22 -3.13
N ALA A 470 -9.60 40.77 -3.07
CA ALA A 470 -8.50 40.37 -3.93
C ALA A 470 -8.05 38.94 -3.62
N LEU A 471 -7.87 38.59 -2.33
CA LEU A 471 -7.53 37.23 -1.94
C LEU A 471 -8.64 36.25 -2.34
N THR A 472 -9.89 36.64 -2.14
CA THR A 472 -11.04 35.80 -2.53
C THR A 472 -11.10 35.60 -4.04
N GLN A 473 -10.80 36.63 -4.83
CA GLN A 473 -10.73 36.53 -6.30
C GLN A 473 -9.54 35.69 -6.75
N ALA A 474 -8.35 35.89 -6.17
CA ALA A 474 -7.17 35.08 -6.46
C ALA A 474 -7.40 33.60 -6.12
N PHE A 475 -8.03 33.33 -4.98
CA PHE A 475 -8.40 31.98 -4.57
C PHE A 475 -9.42 31.34 -5.53
N LYS A 476 -10.38 32.13 -6.03
CA LYS A 476 -11.32 31.66 -7.07
C LYS A 476 -10.65 31.30 -8.39
N LEU A 477 -9.50 31.93 -8.72
CA LEU A 477 -8.74 31.60 -9.94
C LEU A 477 -8.02 30.26 -9.86
N LEU A 478 -7.91 29.64 -8.67
CA LEU A 478 -7.36 28.28 -8.54
C LEU A 478 -8.28 27.20 -9.14
N ASP A 479 -9.53 27.55 -9.46
CA ASP A 479 -10.51 26.67 -10.10
C ASP A 479 -10.66 25.33 -9.37
N LEU A 480 -10.85 25.43 -8.05
CA LEU A 480 -11.04 24.26 -7.19
C LEU A 480 -12.45 23.70 -7.39
N GLU A 481 -12.54 22.39 -7.57
CA GLU A 481 -13.81 21.65 -7.73
C GLU A 481 -14.60 21.56 -6.41
N TYR A 482 -15.77 20.94 -6.43
CA TYR A 482 -16.65 20.73 -5.25
C TYR A 482 -17.04 22.02 -4.53
N ASP A 483 -17.17 23.12 -5.28
CA ASP A 483 -17.48 24.46 -4.76
C ASP A 483 -16.52 24.95 -3.66
N LEU A 484 -15.30 24.37 -3.58
CA LEU A 484 -14.30 24.74 -2.59
C LEU A 484 -13.81 26.19 -2.74
N ALA A 485 -13.87 26.72 -3.96
CA ALA A 485 -13.62 28.14 -4.27
C ALA A 485 -14.86 29.04 -4.03
N GLY A 486 -16.04 28.43 -3.86
CA GLY A 486 -17.33 29.09 -3.72
C GLY A 486 -17.79 29.24 -2.26
N SER A 487 -19.10 29.29 -2.09
CA SER A 487 -19.77 29.28 -0.78
C SER A 487 -19.88 27.83 -0.31
N LEU A 488 -19.26 27.52 0.82
CA LEU A 488 -19.32 26.18 1.42
C LEU A 488 -20.49 26.11 2.40
N ASP A 489 -21.05 24.92 2.58
CA ASP A 489 -22.03 24.67 3.64
C ASP A 489 -21.47 25.07 5.01
N ASP A 490 -22.34 25.63 5.86
CA ASP A 490 -21.98 26.15 7.18
C ASP A 490 -21.31 25.06 8.05
N ALA A 491 -21.72 23.79 7.90
CA ALA A 491 -21.10 22.69 8.64
C ALA A 491 -19.65 22.44 8.20
N LEU A 492 -19.37 22.48 6.88
CA LEU A 492 -18.02 22.33 6.35
C LEU A 492 -17.13 23.51 6.73
N ILE A 493 -17.66 24.73 6.67
CA ILE A 493 -16.97 25.93 7.16
C ILE A 493 -16.64 25.79 8.65
N GLY A 494 -17.59 25.34 9.47
CA GLY A 494 -17.35 25.08 10.89
C GLY A 494 -16.19 24.11 11.12
N LYS A 495 -16.15 23.00 10.36
CA LYS A 495 -15.05 22.02 10.38
C LYS A 495 -13.72 22.66 9.96
N TYR A 496 -13.72 23.54 8.95
CA TYR A 496 -12.52 24.25 8.51
C TYR A 496 -12.01 25.25 9.56
N VAL A 497 -12.91 26.05 10.15
CA VAL A 497 -12.57 27.01 11.21
C VAL A 497 -12.02 26.31 12.44
N HIS A 498 -12.53 25.12 12.77
CA HIS A 498 -11.95 24.27 13.81
C HIS A 498 -10.49 23.95 13.54
N ASP A 499 -10.20 23.41 12.35
CA ASP A 499 -8.84 23.03 12.01
C ASP A 499 -7.90 24.24 11.91
N LEU A 500 -8.38 25.35 11.35
CA LEU A 500 -7.65 26.60 11.27
C LEU A 500 -7.31 27.16 12.66
N THR A 501 -8.25 27.07 13.60
CA THR A 501 -8.04 27.48 15.00
C THR A 501 -6.97 26.59 15.65
N CYS A 502 -7.04 25.28 15.49
CA CYS A 502 -6.05 24.34 16.03
C CYS A 502 -4.65 24.56 15.43
N MET A 503 -4.59 24.90 14.15
CA MET A 503 -3.39 25.22 13.40
C MET A 503 -2.75 26.56 13.80
N THR A 504 -3.57 27.53 14.23
CA THR A 504 -3.12 28.90 14.51
C THR A 504 -2.81 29.09 16.00
N PHE A 505 -3.65 28.56 16.90
CA PHE A 505 -3.57 28.83 18.34
C PHE A 505 -3.23 27.59 19.17
N ALA A 506 -2.48 27.83 20.25
CA ALA A 506 -2.24 26.82 21.27
C ALA A 506 -3.55 26.41 21.97
N PRO A 507 -3.65 25.18 22.52
CA PRO A 507 -4.81 24.80 23.32
C PRO A 507 -4.89 25.67 24.56
N VAL A 508 -6.11 26.01 24.93
CA VAL A 508 -6.40 26.82 26.11
C VAL A 508 -6.87 25.91 27.24
N ARG A 509 -6.31 26.06 28.44
CA ARG A 509 -6.77 25.32 29.62
C ARG A 509 -8.25 25.56 29.89
N GLY A 510 -8.95 24.49 30.29
CA GLY A 510 -10.37 24.54 30.58
C GLY A 510 -11.30 24.51 29.36
N LEU A 511 -10.76 24.61 28.14
CA LEU A 511 -11.53 24.55 26.90
C LEU A 511 -11.14 23.36 26.04
N THR A 512 -12.14 22.71 25.47
CA THR A 512 -11.92 21.77 24.38
C THR A 512 -11.53 22.51 23.10
N ARG A 513 -10.87 21.81 22.17
CA ARG A 513 -10.54 22.38 20.85
C ARG A 513 -11.78 22.80 20.06
N MET A 514 -12.90 22.10 20.26
CA MET A 514 -14.18 22.45 19.66
C MET A 514 -14.72 23.78 20.20
N GLU A 515 -14.74 23.96 21.53
CA GLU A 515 -15.20 25.21 22.15
C GLU A 515 -14.30 26.39 21.78
N GLN A 516 -12.98 26.17 21.74
CA GLN A 516 -12.03 27.20 21.29
C GLN A 516 -12.30 27.63 19.84
N ALA A 517 -12.60 26.68 18.96
CA ALA A 517 -12.96 26.93 17.57
C ALA A 517 -14.31 27.62 17.41
N GLU A 518 -15.31 27.22 18.20
CA GLU A 518 -16.63 27.85 18.22
C GLU A 518 -16.50 29.32 18.64
N MET A 519 -15.75 29.60 19.71
CA MET A 519 -15.44 30.97 20.10
C MET A 519 -14.74 31.73 18.98
N ALA A 520 -13.67 31.18 18.39
CA ALA A 520 -12.99 31.82 17.26
C ALA A 520 -13.98 32.15 16.12
N SER A 521 -14.87 31.22 15.80
CA SER A 521 -15.92 31.41 14.79
C SER A 521 -16.84 32.59 15.14
N LEU A 522 -17.32 32.65 16.38
CA LEU A 522 -18.16 33.74 16.87
C LEU A 522 -17.43 35.08 16.80
N PHE A 523 -16.18 35.15 17.26
CA PHE A 523 -15.37 36.36 17.16
C PHE A 523 -15.23 36.81 15.70
N LEU A 524 -14.89 35.92 14.78
CA LEU A 524 -14.67 36.25 13.36
C LEU A 524 -15.94 36.64 12.60
N ARG A 525 -17.11 36.18 13.04
CA ARG A 525 -18.41 36.61 12.52
C ARG A 525 -18.77 38.02 12.97
N ASN A 526 -18.46 38.35 14.22
CA ASN A 526 -18.85 39.61 14.87
C ASN A 526 -17.80 40.72 14.73
N LEU A 527 -16.55 40.38 14.42
CA LEU A 527 -15.52 41.38 14.14
C LEU A 527 -15.88 42.07 12.81
N PRO A 528 -16.13 43.40 12.82
CA PRO A 528 -16.30 44.13 11.58
C PRO A 528 -15.07 43.86 10.71
N ALA A 529 -15.26 43.73 9.40
CA ALA A 529 -14.14 43.65 8.47
C ALA A 529 -13.37 44.97 8.61
N MET A 530 -12.41 45.02 9.55
CA MET A 530 -11.72 46.23 9.98
C MET A 530 -11.12 46.86 8.73
N ALA A 531 -11.82 47.86 8.18
CA ALA A 531 -11.41 48.58 7.01
C ALA A 531 -10.16 49.34 7.44
N GLY A 532 -9.03 49.00 6.85
CA GLY A 532 -7.73 49.46 7.32
C GLY A 532 -7.65 50.98 7.36
N SER A 533 -7.71 51.55 8.55
CA SER A 533 -7.16 52.87 8.87
C SER A 533 -7.35 53.19 10.37
N LEU A 534 -6.49 52.62 11.22
CA LEU A 534 -6.19 53.22 12.53
C LEU A 534 -4.71 53.59 12.67
N VAL A 535 -3.99 53.76 11.55
CA VAL A 535 -2.65 54.36 11.55
C VAL A 535 -2.78 55.84 11.18
N GLY A 536 -2.65 56.66 12.23
CA GLY A 536 -2.67 58.12 12.29
C GLY A 536 -2.41 58.93 11.02
N GLY A 537 -3.42 59.71 10.64
CA GLY A 537 -3.30 60.85 9.74
C GLY A 537 -3.99 62.06 10.35
N SER A 538 -3.37 62.69 11.34
CA SER A 538 -3.70 64.06 11.76
C SER A 538 -3.40 64.99 10.58
N VAL A 539 -4.41 65.30 9.76
CA VAL A 539 -4.31 66.39 8.77
C VAL A 539 -5.04 67.59 9.31
N SER A 540 -4.24 68.60 9.66
CA SER A 540 -4.63 69.94 10.02
C SER A 540 -5.52 70.57 8.95
N ALA A 541 -6.62 71.18 9.40
CA ALA A 541 -7.44 72.06 8.60
C ALA A 541 -6.63 73.23 8.03
N SER A 542 -6.64 73.38 6.70
CA SER A 542 -6.44 74.69 6.05
C SER A 542 -7.44 74.83 4.93
N GLY A 543 -8.31 75.83 5.08
CA GLY A 543 -9.47 76.04 4.22
C GLY A 543 -9.14 76.45 2.79
N GLY A 544 -10.04 76.04 1.90
CA GLY A 544 -10.19 76.59 0.55
C GLY A 544 -11.67 76.51 0.20
N ALA A 545 -12.35 77.66 0.18
CA ALA A 545 -13.72 77.78 -0.26
C ALA A 545 -13.78 77.59 -1.79
N GLY A 546 -14.38 76.50 -2.23
CA GLY A 546 -14.72 76.25 -3.62
C GLY A 546 -16.14 75.68 -3.70
N GLU A 547 -17.03 76.42 -4.35
CA GLU A 547 -18.42 76.01 -4.62
C GLU A 547 -18.44 74.71 -5.44
N THR A 548 -18.95 73.64 -4.84
CA THR A 548 -19.32 72.40 -5.55
C THR A 548 -20.83 72.24 -5.56
N LYS A 549 -21.35 72.06 -6.79
CA LYS A 549 -22.73 71.72 -7.12
C LYS A 549 -23.23 70.53 -6.30
N ALA A 550 -24.47 70.64 -5.83
CA ALA A 550 -25.23 69.56 -5.23
C ALA A 550 -25.36 68.38 -6.22
N SER A 551 -24.63 67.30 -5.93
CA SER A 551 -24.94 65.96 -6.41
C SER A 551 -25.86 65.30 -5.38
N ASP A 552 -26.93 64.67 -5.86
CA ASP A 552 -27.93 63.97 -5.05
C ASP A 552 -27.31 63.02 -4.02
N PRO A 553 -27.92 62.87 -2.83
CA PRO A 553 -27.48 61.89 -1.86
C PRO A 553 -27.66 60.49 -2.46
N VAL A 554 -26.54 59.85 -2.80
CA VAL A 554 -26.51 58.41 -3.05
C VAL A 554 -27.04 57.74 -1.78
N PRO A 555 -28.08 56.89 -1.85
CA PRO A 555 -28.56 56.19 -0.67
C PRO A 555 -27.39 55.35 -0.14
N MET A 556 -26.94 55.65 1.09
CA MET A 556 -26.14 54.71 1.85
C MET A 556 -27.04 53.51 2.13
N GLU A 557 -27.00 52.51 1.27
CA GLU A 557 -27.41 51.17 1.66
C GLU A 557 -26.59 50.82 2.90
N GLU A 558 -27.28 50.50 4.00
CA GLU A 558 -26.72 49.86 5.19
C GLU A 558 -26.14 48.50 4.77
N ALA A 559 -24.96 48.54 4.15
CA ALA A 559 -24.26 47.39 3.66
C ALA A 559 -23.58 46.72 4.87
N GLY A 560 -24.37 45.92 5.59
CA GLY A 560 -23.81 45.00 6.56
C GLY A 560 -22.72 44.16 5.90
N THR A 561 -21.57 44.00 6.57
CA THR A 561 -20.49 43.18 6.01
C THR A 561 -21.03 41.76 5.83
N PRO A 562 -21.04 41.21 4.60
CA PRO A 562 -21.59 39.89 4.36
C PRO A 562 -20.86 38.86 5.22
N ARG A 563 -21.59 37.83 5.66
CA ARG A 563 -20.98 36.71 6.37
C ARG A 563 -19.87 36.12 5.50
N PRO A 564 -18.72 35.76 6.08
CA PRO A 564 -17.69 35.09 5.32
C PRO A 564 -18.24 33.71 4.94
N GLU A 565 -18.45 33.48 3.65
CA GLU A 565 -19.00 32.22 3.13
C GLU A 565 -17.92 31.31 2.52
N THR A 566 -16.72 31.86 2.33
CA THR A 566 -15.63 31.17 1.62
C THR A 566 -14.45 30.89 2.56
N VAL A 567 -13.71 29.82 2.28
CA VAL A 567 -12.46 29.44 2.99
C VAL A 567 -11.47 30.61 3.03
N ALA A 568 -11.32 31.32 1.91
CA ALA A 568 -10.43 32.48 1.79
C ALA A 568 -10.85 33.65 2.70
N ALA A 569 -12.14 33.97 2.74
CA ALA A 569 -12.66 35.05 3.59
C ALA A 569 -12.45 34.74 5.08
N TRP A 570 -12.78 33.52 5.51
CA TRP A 570 -12.53 33.07 6.89
C TRP A 570 -11.05 33.13 7.27
N THR A 571 -10.18 32.64 6.39
CA THR A 571 -8.73 32.65 6.62
C THR A 571 -8.17 34.06 6.71
N HIS A 572 -8.61 34.95 5.81
CA HIS A 572 -8.21 36.36 5.82
C HIS A 572 -8.65 37.07 7.11
N ARG A 573 -9.90 36.87 7.55
CA ARG A 573 -10.38 37.41 8.82
C ARG A 573 -9.62 36.86 10.01
N MET A 574 -9.32 35.55 9.99
CA MET A 574 -8.48 34.92 11.02
C MET A 574 -7.13 35.61 11.13
N TRP A 575 -6.45 35.88 10.01
CA TRP A 575 -5.15 36.56 10.03
C TRP A 575 -5.20 38.00 10.51
N ARG A 576 -6.26 38.76 10.15
CA ARG A 576 -6.43 40.13 10.67
C ARG A 576 -6.69 40.15 12.17
N SER A 577 -7.38 39.12 12.65
CA SER A 577 -7.79 38.99 14.04
C SER A 577 -6.84 38.14 14.88
N GLU A 578 -5.78 37.61 14.28
CA GLU A 578 -4.89 36.59 14.88
C GLU A 578 -4.25 37.10 16.17
N GLN A 579 -3.78 38.34 16.18
CA GLN A 579 -3.21 38.96 17.39
C GLN A 579 -4.25 39.14 18.50
N HIS A 580 -5.44 39.65 18.16
CA HIS A 580 -6.52 39.86 19.12
C HIS A 580 -7.01 38.54 19.71
N LEU A 581 -7.36 37.58 18.85
CA LEU A 581 -7.77 36.22 19.24
C LEU A 581 -6.69 35.51 20.06
N GLY A 582 -5.43 35.64 19.65
CA GLY A 582 -4.30 35.08 20.39
C GLY A 582 -4.20 35.65 21.79
N LEU A 583 -4.42 36.96 21.96
CA LEU A 583 -4.47 37.56 23.29
C LEU A 583 -5.67 37.06 24.09
N TYR A 584 -6.89 37.04 23.55
CA TYR A 584 -8.07 36.48 24.23
C TYR A 584 -7.83 35.04 24.71
N PHE A 585 -7.25 34.18 23.87
CA PHE A 585 -6.95 32.80 24.24
C PHE A 585 -5.85 32.69 25.31
N LYS A 586 -4.86 33.59 25.32
CA LYS A 586 -3.93 33.69 26.44
C LYS A 586 -4.63 34.10 27.74
N ILE A 587 -5.59 35.04 27.67
CA ILE A 587 -6.39 35.43 28.85
C ILE A 587 -7.11 34.21 29.41
N PHE A 588 -7.80 33.48 28.54
CA PHE A 588 -8.54 32.29 28.95
C PHE A 588 -7.63 31.16 29.46
N ASP A 589 -6.37 31.06 29.02
CA ASP A 589 -5.45 30.04 29.55
C ASP A 589 -5.09 30.31 31.01
N VAL A 590 -5.04 31.59 31.39
CA VAL A 590 -4.77 32.02 32.76
C VAL A 590 -6.05 32.06 33.60
N LEU A 591 -7.18 32.42 32.99
CA LEU A 591 -8.50 32.54 33.60
C LEU A 591 -9.52 31.63 32.90
N PRO A 592 -9.43 30.31 33.08
CA PRO A 592 -10.33 29.37 32.40
C PRO A 592 -11.81 29.61 32.75
N ASP A 593 -12.09 30.03 33.98
CA ASP A 593 -13.45 30.30 34.47
C ASP A 593 -14.12 31.49 33.75
N ALA A 594 -13.34 32.36 33.11
CA ALA A 594 -13.87 33.49 32.34
C ALA A 594 -14.35 33.09 30.93
N ALA A 595 -13.92 31.94 30.41
CA ALA A 595 -14.20 31.56 29.03
C ALA A 595 -15.71 31.35 28.76
N GLU A 596 -16.41 30.64 29.64
CA GLU A 596 -17.83 30.34 29.46
C GLU A 596 -18.74 31.58 29.62
N PRO A 597 -18.54 32.47 30.63
CA PRO A 597 -19.24 33.75 30.69
C PRO A 597 -19.03 34.61 29.44
N VAL A 598 -17.79 34.68 28.93
CA VAL A 598 -17.48 35.43 27.71
C VAL A 598 -18.19 34.82 26.51
N ARG A 599 -18.12 33.50 26.33
CA ARG A 599 -18.84 32.79 25.27
C ARG A 599 -20.35 33.07 25.34
N GLY A 600 -20.95 33.00 26.53
CA GLY A 600 -22.36 33.31 26.74
C GLY A 600 -22.72 34.74 26.30
N LYS A 601 -21.89 35.74 26.64
CA LYS A 601 -22.08 37.12 26.20
C LYS A 601 -21.96 37.30 24.69
N ILE A 602 -21.04 36.59 24.05
CA ILE A 602 -20.89 36.65 22.59
C ILE A 602 -22.13 36.07 21.90
N LEU A 603 -22.66 34.97 22.41
CA LEU A 603 -23.90 34.38 21.91
C LEU A 603 -25.10 35.31 22.12
N GLU A 604 -25.16 36.03 23.26
CA GLU A 604 -26.18 37.08 23.48
C GLU A 604 -26.08 38.21 22.45
N ILE A 605 -24.87 38.66 22.11
CA ILE A 605 -24.62 39.68 21.09
C ILE A 605 -25.05 39.20 19.70
N GLU A 606 -24.71 37.95 19.34
CA GLU A 606 -25.10 37.36 18.06
C GLU A 606 -26.62 37.19 17.97
N ALA A 607 -27.26 36.69 19.03
CA ALA A 607 -28.72 36.51 19.09
C ALA A 607 -29.48 37.84 19.03
N ALA A 608 -28.90 38.93 19.54
CA ALA A 608 -29.48 40.27 19.45
C ALA A 608 -29.41 40.87 18.05
N GLY A 609 -28.69 40.26 17.11
CA GLY A 609 -28.50 40.80 15.76
C GLY A 609 -27.62 42.06 15.70
N ASN A 610 -26.97 42.43 16.81
CA ASN A 610 -26.12 43.63 16.92
C ASN A 610 -24.74 43.46 16.24
N CYS A 611 -24.56 42.39 15.45
CA CYS A 611 -23.29 41.97 14.87
C CYS A 611 -22.84 42.77 13.63
N VAL A 612 -23.70 43.67 13.15
CA VAL A 612 -23.48 44.39 11.88
C VAL A 612 -22.97 45.82 12.09
N ASP A 613 -23.12 46.37 13.29
CA ASP A 613 -22.74 47.75 13.57
C ASP A 613 -21.25 47.90 13.90
N SER A 614 -20.67 49.04 13.52
CA SER A 614 -19.29 49.43 13.89
C SER A 614 -18.99 49.38 15.41
N ASN A 615 -20.03 49.32 16.24
CA ASN A 615 -19.93 49.18 17.70
C ASN A 615 -19.82 47.72 18.19
N ALA A 616 -19.99 46.71 17.33
CA ALA A 616 -19.97 45.29 17.74
C ALA A 616 -18.65 44.90 18.40
N HIS A 617 -17.51 45.43 17.92
CA HIS A 617 -16.22 45.19 18.54
C HIS A 617 -16.11 45.83 19.93
N ALA A 618 -16.57 47.07 20.10
CA ALA A 618 -16.58 47.73 21.40
C ALA A 618 -17.47 47.00 22.41
N LEU A 619 -18.67 46.55 21.98
CA LEU A 619 -19.57 45.75 22.82
C LEU A 619 -18.96 44.40 23.20
N LEU A 620 -18.20 43.79 22.30
CA LEU A 620 -17.49 42.55 22.53
C LEU A 620 -16.36 42.74 23.54
N VAL A 621 -15.52 43.77 23.34
CA VAL A 621 -14.47 44.14 24.28
C VAL A 621 -15.08 44.45 25.65
N ASP A 622 -16.11 45.30 25.73
CA ASP A 622 -16.79 45.65 26.99
C ASP A 622 -17.40 44.43 27.68
N SER A 623 -17.98 43.50 26.92
CA SER A 623 -18.51 42.25 27.47
C SER A 623 -17.39 41.37 28.02
N VAL A 624 -16.25 41.26 27.31
CA VAL A 624 -15.09 40.54 27.81
C VAL A 624 -14.54 41.21 29.06
N VAL A 625 -14.36 42.54 29.05
CA VAL A 625 -13.91 43.31 30.22
C VAL A 625 -14.83 43.07 31.40
N SER A 626 -16.16 43.13 31.22
CA SER A 626 -17.13 42.90 32.29
C SER A 626 -16.98 41.51 32.88
N CYS A 627 -16.89 40.47 32.03
CA CYS A 627 -16.69 39.10 32.49
C CYS A 627 -15.35 38.95 33.23
N LEU A 628 -14.27 39.58 32.75
CA LEU A 628 -12.97 39.54 33.39
C LEU A 628 -12.94 40.29 34.73
N ILE A 629 -13.66 41.42 34.84
CA ILE A 629 -13.81 42.15 36.10
C ILE A 629 -14.53 41.29 37.14
N ASP A 630 -15.58 40.58 36.74
CA ASP A 630 -16.35 39.69 37.60
C ASP A 630 -15.53 38.48 38.07
N CYS A 631 -14.55 38.04 37.28
CA CYS A 631 -13.60 36.97 37.64
C CYS A 631 -12.44 37.40 38.57
N GLN A 632 -12.32 38.70 38.93
CA GLN A 632 -11.50 39.27 40.03
C GLN A 632 -9.95 39.40 39.91
N GLN A 633 -9.35 40.06 40.93
CA GLN A 633 -8.23 41.02 40.95
C GLN A 633 -6.83 40.59 40.46
N GLU A 634 -6.54 39.31 40.24
CA GLU A 634 -5.17 38.85 39.93
C GLU A 634 -4.73 39.21 38.50
N TRP A 635 -5.68 39.36 37.58
CA TRP A 635 -5.40 39.60 36.17
C TRP A 635 -4.74 40.95 35.86
N GLN A 636 -5.05 41.99 36.64
CA GLN A 636 -4.45 43.32 36.44
C GLN A 636 -2.93 43.31 36.62
N THR A 637 -2.38 42.27 37.26
CA THR A 637 -0.95 42.07 37.48
C THR A 637 -0.29 41.12 36.47
N HIS A 638 -1.07 40.49 35.58
CA HIS A 638 -0.55 39.54 34.59
C HIS A 638 0.17 40.27 33.45
N GLU A 639 1.30 39.72 32.98
CA GLU A 639 2.17 40.36 31.99
C GLU A 639 1.49 40.60 30.63
N ASP A 640 0.52 39.76 30.26
CA ASP A 640 -0.26 39.90 29.02
C ASP A 640 -1.42 40.93 29.12
N PHE A 641 -1.75 41.46 30.30
CA PHE A 641 -2.86 42.40 30.46
C PHE A 641 -2.59 43.75 29.79
N VAL A 642 -1.39 44.30 29.99
CA VAL A 642 -1.00 45.59 29.41
C VAL A 642 -0.97 45.53 27.88
N PRO A 643 -0.35 44.51 27.23
CA PRO A 643 -0.47 44.31 25.79
C PRO A 643 -1.93 44.20 25.30
N TRP A 644 -2.80 43.53 26.05
CA TRP A 644 -4.21 43.40 25.67
C TRP A 644 -4.96 44.74 25.69
N ILE A 645 -4.79 45.55 26.75
CA ILE A 645 -5.34 46.92 26.83
C ILE A 645 -4.76 47.84 25.75
N GLN A 646 -3.51 47.66 25.36
CA GLN A 646 -2.90 48.50 24.33
C GLN A 646 -3.39 48.14 22.92
N THR A 647 -3.88 46.91 22.74
CA THR A 647 -4.28 46.38 21.42
C THR A 647 -5.77 46.60 21.14
N ASN A 648 -6.62 46.46 22.15
CA ASN A 648 -8.07 46.67 22.06
C ASN A 648 -8.43 48.06 22.62
#